data_AF-A0AAD9ZFP2-F1
#
_entry.id   AF-A0AAD9ZFP2-F1
#
_cell.length_a   1.000
_cell.length_b   1.000
_cell.length_c   1.000
_cell.angle_alpha   90.00
_cell.angle_beta   90.00
_cell.angle_gamma   90.00
#
_symmetry.space_group_name_H-M   'P 1'
#
loop_
_entity.id
_entity.type
_entity.pdbx_description
1 polymer ?
#
loop_
_entity_poly.entity_id
_entity_poly.type
_entity_poly.pdbx_seq_one_letter_code
_entity_poly.pdbx_strand_id
1 'polypeptide(L)'
;MSSTSSSQPPAIGKSSQPSNGQHAQYEQGSVTIEPFPSLEVPPPFQYHASLHPLDTAALQAHPTIASQHAPSPLSAGLRLQTEHLNEKKREEAAAPANSNSPEHPQQTVFNAGLPVRTSSIRSALARAHRSDSLSPASAISSPGVGPLVEMTPLPSPISGWGTPGFGRRSIDSEVDSTTLDSTMAGGIEESAAADPMKYTRSTPKKLGTLTGLEQAQIYDANAAAFAKNRSISEYVPEGIQVPKARNIVVSASGAPSTPQQSISPPDDHMHREQYLAVQRGLAISIPKPPTPPDSNRGKEKDEMETSPATGSALKGPIPFIYEAHMVRGGNPKKWRALRQLGKGTFSTVMLATSEGANNMNRSLLELGDEDQVNKKSLVAVKICEHGPAGGADEKSIETSIKREVEIMKSIHHPSLVQLKAVEICERQTFLVLNYCPGGDLFELANLNLDVLTPSLVRRMFAELVAAVRYLHLQYIVHRDIKLENILVNLPTAAFHTIGDWQHHPYPVITLTDLGLGRYIPRPPESPLLERRCGSEDYAAPEVLIGQEYDGRNTDAWALGVVLYALMEGRLPFDPIPGARRRSPTSHRIARCEWQWVRFADKDGEWDHTKGQNVEGAREIVEGLLARTRSRWALEKVQKTEWVVRGIMIDGDLRREEDDEGDFFAGRLSEHYRGDSRMVSLRDRTQSFSTTAKRKADSSNPNLNKVSQHVTQPKSQGASQAMLYATGLELSDMSKAQVGISSVWYSGNPCNMHLLDLNHRVKEGVERQGLIGYQFNTIGVSDAISMGTKGMRYSLQSRDLIADSIETVMGGQWYDANISIPGCDKNMPGVIMAMGRVNRPSLMVYGGTIKPGCATTQDNADIDIVSAFQAYGQFITGEINEEQRFDIIRHACPGGGACGGMYTANTMATAIEVMGMTLPGSSSNPAESKAKQLECLAAGGAIKKLLAEDIRPSDILTREAFENAMILVNITGGSTNAVLHLIAVAHSVGIELTIDDFQKVSDRTPFLADLKPSGKYVMADMHNIGGTPALLKFLLKEGVISGNGMTVTGQTLAKNLENAADFPSDQTIIRPFSNPIKKTGHIQILRGSLAPGGCVGKITGKEGMRFAGKARVFDCEDEMVTALEQGSIKRGEKTVVVIRYEGPKGGPGMPEMLKPSSAIMGAGLGKDVALITDGRFSGGSHGFLIGHIVPEAQEGGPIGLVRDGDEIVIDAESKRLDLMVDEKEVGRRRGEWKQPALKYQKGTLKKYASIVTDASHGCITDS
;
A
#
# COMPACT_ATOMS: atom_id res chain seq x y z
N MET A 1 51.70 34.10 16.62
CA MET A 1 53.17 34.01 16.78
C MET A 1 53.45 33.07 17.97
N SER A 2 54.58 32.35 17.97
CA SER A 2 55.31 31.76 19.14
C SER A 2 54.51 31.22 20.37
N SER A 3 54.46 29.92 20.75
CA SER A 3 55.47 28.84 21.00
C SER A 3 55.92 28.65 22.47
N THR A 4 56.35 27.41 22.83
CA THR A 4 56.95 26.86 24.09
C THR A 4 55.95 26.31 25.15
N SER A 5 56.23 25.28 25.99
CA SER A 5 57.29 24.22 26.03
C SER A 5 56.81 22.89 26.69
N SER A 6 57.54 22.28 27.67
CA SER A 6 57.35 20.89 28.19
C SER A 6 58.08 20.58 29.53
N SER A 7 57.87 19.40 30.14
CA SER A 7 58.69 18.82 31.24
C SER A 7 58.61 17.27 31.38
N GLN A 8 59.41 16.65 32.27
CA GLN A 8 59.81 15.20 32.39
C GLN A 8 60.01 14.81 33.90
N PRO A 9 60.67 13.69 34.37
CA PRO A 9 60.93 12.28 33.92
C PRO A 9 60.37 11.27 35.00
N PRO A 10 61.02 10.22 35.61
CA PRO A 10 62.05 9.20 35.26
C PRO A 10 61.67 7.70 35.62
N ALA A 11 62.63 6.74 35.59
CA ALA A 11 62.56 5.33 36.11
C ALA A 11 64.00 4.74 36.36
N ILE A 12 64.21 3.45 36.75
CA ILE A 12 65.32 2.53 36.28
C ILE A 12 65.60 1.22 37.06
N GLY A 13 66.01 0.17 36.30
CA GLY A 13 66.92 -0.95 36.69
C GLY A 13 66.52 -2.31 36.07
N LYS A 14 67.33 -3.37 35.87
CA LYS A 14 68.79 -3.73 35.76
C LYS A 14 68.80 -5.19 35.17
N SER A 15 69.80 -5.83 34.54
CA SER A 15 71.16 -5.63 33.94
C SER A 15 71.41 -6.86 33.00
N SER A 16 72.55 -7.29 32.42
CA SER A 16 74.01 -7.02 32.49
C SER A 16 74.71 -7.30 31.12
N GLN A 17 75.96 -7.81 31.07
CA GLN A 17 76.89 -7.83 29.88
C GLN A 17 77.95 -8.98 30.00
N PRO A 18 79.04 -9.13 29.17
CA PRO A 18 79.59 -8.42 27.97
C PRO A 18 79.93 -9.39 26.76
N SER A 19 80.89 -9.25 25.80
CA SER A 19 82.01 -8.32 25.46
C SER A 19 82.48 -8.38 23.96
N ASN A 20 83.26 -7.37 23.53
CA ASN A 20 84.02 -7.10 22.28
C ASN A 20 84.76 -8.22 21.47
N GLY A 21 84.93 -8.04 20.14
CA GLY A 21 86.14 -8.48 19.39
C GLY A 21 86.15 -8.62 17.83
N GLN A 22 86.68 -7.63 17.09
CA GLN A 22 87.39 -7.69 15.76
C GLN A 22 86.76 -8.31 14.45
N HIS A 23 87.52 -8.23 13.35
CA HIS A 23 87.20 -8.52 11.92
C HIS A 23 87.05 -10.03 11.55
N ALA A 24 86.24 -10.34 10.51
CA ALA A 24 86.57 -11.29 9.40
C ALA A 24 85.46 -11.32 8.29
N GLN A 25 85.68 -12.09 7.21
CA GLN A 25 84.81 -12.25 6.01
C GLN A 25 84.27 -13.69 5.84
N TYR A 26 83.53 -13.93 4.74
CA TYR A 26 83.02 -15.20 4.18
C TYR A 26 81.79 -15.80 4.91
N GLU A 27 80.69 -16.26 4.27
CA GLU A 27 80.37 -16.76 2.91
C GLU A 27 80.73 -18.24 2.64
N GLN A 28 79.85 -18.95 1.90
CA GLN A 28 79.93 -20.36 1.45
C GLN A 28 79.66 -21.43 2.54
N GLY A 29 79.06 -22.59 2.27
CA GLY A 29 78.38 -23.08 1.05
C GLY A 29 78.17 -24.62 1.05
N SER A 30 77.03 -25.11 0.49
CA SER A 30 76.60 -26.53 0.34
C SER A 30 76.55 -27.39 1.65
N VAL A 31 75.98 -28.61 1.78
CA VAL A 31 75.71 -29.81 0.93
C VAL A 31 74.48 -30.59 1.52
N THR A 32 73.65 -31.45 0.89
CA THR A 32 73.10 -31.66 -0.48
C THR A 32 72.04 -32.81 -0.47
N ILE A 33 70.79 -32.55 -0.91
CA ILE A 33 69.77 -33.44 -1.56
C ILE A 33 69.28 -34.78 -0.89
N GLU A 34 67.98 -34.80 -0.48
CA GLU A 34 66.89 -35.83 -0.69
C GLU A 34 67.07 -37.36 -0.41
N PRO A 35 66.03 -38.26 -0.55
CA PRO A 35 64.54 -38.13 -0.51
C PRO A 35 63.77 -39.19 0.37
N PHE A 36 62.41 -39.14 0.34
CA PHE A 36 61.39 -40.21 0.61
C PHE A 36 61.09 -40.66 2.07
N PRO A 37 59.92 -41.32 2.34
CA PRO A 37 58.71 -41.56 1.53
C PRO A 37 57.37 -41.06 2.18
N SER A 38 56.23 -41.40 1.55
CA SER A 38 54.84 -41.04 1.93
C SER A 38 54.02 -42.21 2.54
N LEU A 39 52.72 -41.96 2.87
CA LEU A 39 51.72 -42.81 3.59
C LEU A 39 51.74 -42.58 5.13
N GLU A 40 50.65 -42.72 5.90
CA GLU A 40 49.30 -43.28 5.63
C GLU A 40 48.20 -42.57 6.50
N VAL A 41 46.91 -42.91 6.33
CA VAL A 41 45.76 -42.28 7.05
C VAL A 41 45.09 -43.27 8.02
N PRO A 42 44.84 -42.90 9.29
CA PRO A 42 44.24 -43.81 10.29
C PRO A 42 42.69 -43.85 10.29
N PRO A 43 42.07 -44.99 10.70
CA PRO A 43 40.61 -45.20 10.74
C PRO A 43 39.93 -44.77 12.08
N PRO A 44 38.58 -44.74 12.15
CA PRO A 44 37.83 -44.25 13.32
C PRO A 44 37.60 -45.31 14.43
N PHE A 45 37.32 -44.85 15.65
CA PHE A 45 37.05 -45.67 16.85
C PHE A 45 35.55 -45.92 17.10
N GLN A 46 35.26 -47.04 17.79
CA GLN A 46 33.93 -47.45 18.27
C GLN A 46 33.81 -47.36 19.81
N TYR A 47 32.58 -47.39 20.33
CA TYR A 47 32.28 -47.74 21.73
C TYR A 47 31.00 -48.59 21.84
N HIS A 48 31.02 -49.53 22.79
CA HIS A 48 29.94 -50.42 23.29
C HIS A 48 30.02 -50.42 24.84
N ALA A 49 29.08 -50.87 25.67
CA ALA A 49 27.72 -51.42 25.50
C ALA A 49 26.81 -50.79 26.62
N SER A 50 25.81 -51.38 27.30
CA SER A 50 25.13 -52.70 27.32
C SER A 50 23.79 -52.58 28.10
N LEU A 51 22.82 -53.46 27.80
CA LEU A 51 21.61 -53.71 28.62
C LEU A 51 21.19 -55.19 28.50
N HIS A 52 20.57 -55.75 29.54
CA HIS A 52 20.14 -57.16 29.69
C HIS A 52 19.28 -57.32 30.97
N PRO A 53 18.55 -58.45 31.20
CA PRO A 53 18.06 -59.50 30.30
C PRO A 53 16.58 -59.91 30.56
N LEU A 54 16.15 -61.08 30.02
CA LEU A 54 14.95 -61.91 30.38
C LEU A 54 13.56 -61.43 29.86
N ASP A 55 12.64 -62.28 29.37
CA ASP A 55 12.67 -63.75 29.12
C ASP A 55 11.62 -64.21 28.06
N THR A 56 11.70 -65.51 27.69
CA THR A 56 10.74 -66.42 27.02
C THR A 56 10.89 -66.71 25.52
N ALA A 57 10.44 -67.91 25.11
CA ALA A 57 10.82 -68.62 23.88
C ALA A 57 9.63 -69.41 23.25
N ALA A 58 9.92 -70.28 22.25
CA ALA A 58 9.01 -71.18 21.48
C ALA A 58 8.21 -70.50 20.32
N LEU A 59 7.89 -71.14 19.18
CA LEU A 59 8.25 -72.47 18.61
C LEU A 59 8.08 -72.49 17.05
N GLN A 60 8.75 -73.45 16.39
CA GLN A 60 8.54 -74.16 15.09
C GLN A 60 7.33 -73.82 14.15
N ALA A 61 7.33 -74.02 12.81
CA ALA A 61 8.34 -74.54 11.83
C ALA A 61 7.95 -74.26 10.32
N HIS A 62 8.81 -74.73 9.39
CA HIS A 62 8.75 -74.75 7.89
C HIS A 62 7.66 -75.69 7.28
N PRO A 63 7.40 -75.81 5.94
CA PRO A 63 8.31 -75.58 4.78
C PRO A 63 7.76 -75.01 3.43
N THR A 64 8.68 -75.02 2.43
CA THR A 64 8.70 -74.58 1.01
C THR A 64 7.66 -75.18 0.04
N ILE A 65 7.46 -74.62 -1.18
CA ILE A 65 8.09 -74.99 -2.50
C ILE A 65 7.83 -73.82 -3.50
N ALA A 66 8.84 -73.12 -4.07
CA ALA A 66 9.54 -73.33 -5.37
C ALA A 66 8.64 -73.34 -6.64
N SER A 67 9.04 -72.83 -7.83
CA SER A 67 10.40 -72.66 -8.40
C SER A 67 10.61 -71.46 -9.38
N GLN A 68 11.87 -70.99 -9.43
CA GLN A 68 12.71 -70.62 -10.61
C GLN A 68 12.05 -70.00 -11.87
N HIS A 69 12.48 -68.84 -12.40
CA HIS A 69 13.78 -68.64 -13.11
C HIS A 69 14.15 -67.17 -13.40
N ALA A 70 15.42 -66.94 -13.79
CA ALA A 70 16.03 -65.70 -14.32
C ALA A 70 17.15 -66.11 -15.34
N PRO A 71 17.82 -65.22 -16.13
CA PRO A 71 17.90 -63.75 -16.04
C PRO A 71 17.81 -62.95 -17.40
N SER A 72 18.19 -61.66 -17.35
CA SER A 72 18.35 -60.60 -18.39
C SER A 72 19.38 -60.93 -19.53
N PRO A 73 19.67 -60.10 -20.60
CA PRO A 73 19.57 -58.62 -20.68
C PRO A 73 19.35 -57.88 -22.07
N LEU A 74 19.30 -56.53 -22.01
CA LEU A 74 19.81 -55.48 -22.95
C LEU A 74 19.33 -55.25 -24.43
N SER A 75 18.67 -54.08 -24.63
CA SER A 75 18.91 -53.00 -25.66
C SER A 75 18.63 -53.11 -27.20
N ALA A 76 17.99 -52.04 -27.74
CA ALA A 76 17.91 -51.54 -29.15
C ALA A 76 17.15 -52.40 -30.23
N GLY A 77 16.60 -51.88 -31.35
CA GLY A 77 16.34 -50.49 -31.81
C GLY A 77 15.91 -50.38 -33.32
N LEU A 78 15.18 -49.31 -33.73
CA LEU A 78 14.75 -48.91 -35.13
C LEU A 78 13.72 -49.82 -35.88
N ARG A 79 12.65 -49.31 -36.54
CA ARG A 79 12.46 -48.69 -37.90
C ARG A 79 12.68 -49.68 -39.10
N LEU A 80 11.94 -49.70 -40.23
CA LEU A 80 11.05 -48.72 -40.92
C LEU A 80 10.15 -49.37 -42.04
N GLN A 81 8.91 -48.86 -42.28
CA GLN A 81 8.09 -48.89 -43.56
C GLN A 81 7.78 -50.26 -44.27
N THR A 82 6.89 -50.43 -45.27
CA THR A 82 6.19 -49.56 -46.28
C THR A 82 4.67 -49.85 -46.45
N GLU A 83 4.02 -49.18 -47.43
CA GLU A 83 2.60 -49.19 -47.86
C GLU A 83 2.26 -50.35 -48.86
N HIS A 84 1.10 -50.53 -49.54
CA HIS A 84 -0.20 -49.81 -49.76
C HIS A 84 -1.23 -50.79 -50.42
N LEU A 85 -2.57 -50.57 -50.40
CA LEU A 85 -3.57 -50.82 -51.51
C LEU A 85 -5.09 -50.75 -51.16
N ASN A 86 -5.91 -50.56 -52.22
CA ASN A 86 -7.40 -50.40 -52.36
C ASN A 86 -8.24 -51.73 -52.19
N GLU A 87 -9.59 -51.86 -52.30
CA GLU A 87 -10.72 -51.02 -52.83
C GLU A 87 -12.15 -51.51 -52.45
N LYS A 88 -13.21 -50.63 -52.53
CA LYS A 88 -14.60 -50.81 -53.12
C LYS A 88 -15.58 -49.71 -52.60
N LYS A 89 -16.30 -48.91 -53.42
CA LYS A 89 -17.57 -49.11 -54.21
C LYS A 89 -18.85 -49.29 -53.35
N ARG A 90 -20.05 -48.73 -53.63
CA ARG A 90 -20.64 -47.75 -54.62
C ARG A 90 -21.92 -47.11 -53.96
N GLU A 91 -22.74 -46.17 -54.47
CA GLU A 91 -23.50 -46.04 -55.75
C GLU A 91 -24.19 -44.63 -55.89
N GLU A 92 -25.07 -44.40 -56.88
CA GLU A 92 -25.61 -43.08 -57.35
C GLU A 92 -27.12 -42.86 -56.98
N ALA A 93 -27.92 -41.83 -57.34
CA ALA A 93 -27.93 -40.71 -58.33
C ALA A 93 -29.09 -39.69 -57.93
N ALA A 94 -29.48 -38.57 -58.59
CA ALA A 94 -28.93 -37.62 -59.59
C ALA A 94 -29.89 -36.39 -59.84
N ALA A 95 -29.33 -35.25 -60.29
CA ALA A 95 -29.92 -34.22 -61.20
C ALA A 95 -31.00 -33.18 -60.67
N PRO A 96 -31.41 -32.13 -61.45
CA PRO A 96 -30.63 -30.87 -61.60
C PRO A 96 -31.45 -29.53 -61.69
N ALA A 97 -30.79 -28.35 -61.68
CA ALA A 97 -30.90 -27.25 -62.69
C ALA A 97 -30.35 -25.86 -62.25
N ASN A 98 -29.40 -25.32 -63.04
CA ASN A 98 -29.26 -23.94 -63.59
C ASN A 98 -29.27 -22.66 -62.69
N SER A 99 -28.53 -21.58 -62.99
CA SER A 99 -27.42 -21.37 -63.96
C SER A 99 -26.70 -19.99 -63.81
N ASN A 100 -25.38 -20.00 -64.02
CA ASN A 100 -24.52 -18.96 -64.62
C ASN A 100 -24.26 -17.57 -63.93
N SER A 101 -22.98 -17.43 -63.55
CA SER A 101 -22.04 -16.28 -63.56
C SER A 101 -22.02 -15.47 -64.91
N PRO A 102 -21.35 -14.28 -65.08
CA PRO A 102 -19.98 -14.01 -64.57
C PRO A 102 -19.44 -12.55 -64.32
N GLU A 103 -18.22 -12.53 -63.75
CA GLU A 103 -17.05 -11.67 -64.06
C GLU A 103 -16.83 -10.21 -63.56
N HIS A 104 -15.55 -9.85 -63.65
CA HIS A 104 -14.78 -8.66 -63.20
C HIS A 104 -14.82 -7.50 -64.25
N PRO A 105 -14.29 -6.24 -64.04
CA PRO A 105 -12.99 -5.94 -63.40
C PRO A 105 -12.70 -4.55 -62.73
N GLN A 106 -11.51 -4.49 -62.11
CA GLN A 106 -10.48 -3.42 -62.04
C GLN A 106 -10.77 -1.89 -61.99
N GLN A 107 -9.93 -1.24 -61.14
CA GLN A 107 -9.20 0.05 -61.32
C GLN A 107 -9.85 1.44 -61.07
N THR A 108 -9.10 2.27 -60.31
CA THR A 108 -8.93 3.76 -60.41
C THR A 108 -10.13 4.71 -60.22
N VAL A 109 -10.02 5.97 -59.76
CA VAL A 109 -9.11 6.72 -58.86
C VAL A 109 -9.75 8.14 -58.63
N PHE A 110 -9.25 8.92 -57.66
CA PHE A 110 -9.46 10.38 -57.46
C PHE A 110 -10.80 10.98 -56.94
N ASN A 111 -10.62 11.72 -55.83
CA ASN A 111 -11.06 13.10 -55.53
C ASN A 111 -12.50 13.62 -55.74
N ALA A 112 -13.07 14.04 -54.60
CA ALA A 112 -13.60 15.39 -54.30
C ALA A 112 -14.64 16.04 -55.23
N GLY A 113 -15.88 16.20 -54.70
CA GLY A 113 -16.98 16.85 -55.43
C GLY A 113 -18.22 17.24 -54.61
N LEU A 114 -18.05 17.66 -53.34
CA LEU A 114 -19.10 18.44 -52.65
C LEU A 114 -19.29 19.81 -53.36
N PRO A 115 -20.41 20.57 -53.20
CA PRO A 115 -21.44 20.46 -52.14
C PRO A 115 -22.92 20.67 -52.64
N VAL A 116 -23.83 21.03 -51.72
CA VAL A 116 -25.03 21.92 -51.91
C VAL A 116 -26.42 21.27 -52.13
N ARG A 117 -27.18 21.15 -51.00
CA ARG A 117 -28.63 21.52 -50.84
C ARG A 117 -29.71 20.72 -51.63
N THR A 118 -31.04 20.90 -51.47
CA THR A 118 -31.97 21.31 -50.37
C THR A 118 -33.39 20.81 -50.74
N SER A 119 -34.34 20.83 -49.81
CA SER A 119 -35.78 20.90 -50.14
C SER A 119 -36.15 22.19 -50.90
N SER A 120 -37.29 22.19 -51.60
CA SER A 120 -37.84 23.35 -52.33
C SER A 120 -39.19 23.80 -51.72
N ILE A 121 -39.71 25.00 -52.01
CA ILE A 121 -40.71 25.25 -53.08
C ILE A 121 -40.97 26.78 -53.24
N ARG A 122 -40.96 27.29 -54.49
CA ARG A 122 -41.63 28.53 -55.05
C ARG A 122 -41.42 29.92 -54.36
N SER A 123 -41.79 31.09 -54.91
CA SER A 123 -41.77 31.74 -56.25
C SER A 123 -42.39 33.17 -56.11
N ALA A 124 -42.20 34.25 -56.91
CA ALA A 124 -41.52 34.49 -58.20
C ALA A 124 -41.20 36.02 -58.43
N LEU A 125 -40.48 36.32 -59.52
CA LEU A 125 -40.53 37.53 -60.40
C LEU A 125 -40.64 38.99 -59.86
N ALA A 126 -39.50 39.70 -60.00
CA ALA A 126 -39.30 40.90 -60.84
C ALA A 126 -39.78 42.35 -60.47
N ARG A 127 -38.76 43.25 -60.51
CA ARG A 127 -38.72 44.65 -61.02
C ARG A 127 -39.02 45.85 -60.09
N ALA A 128 -38.19 46.90 -60.32
CA ALA A 128 -38.41 48.34 -60.12
C ALA A 128 -38.27 48.99 -58.71
N HIS A 129 -37.02 49.39 -58.41
CA HIS A 129 -36.58 50.77 -58.10
C HIS A 129 -37.14 51.61 -56.91
N ARG A 130 -36.17 52.17 -56.16
CA ARG A 130 -36.14 53.36 -55.25
C ARG A 130 -36.41 53.11 -53.76
N SER A 131 -35.63 53.84 -52.94
CA SER A 131 -35.85 54.29 -51.54
C SER A 131 -36.32 53.24 -50.51
N ASP A 132 -35.61 52.92 -49.41
CA ASP A 132 -34.51 53.66 -48.75
C ASP A 132 -33.44 52.76 -48.07
N SER A 133 -32.43 53.43 -47.48
CA SER A 133 -31.24 52.92 -46.77
C SER A 133 -31.51 51.74 -45.81
N LEU A 134 -30.85 50.59 -45.97
CA LEU A 134 -29.43 50.27 -45.69
C LEU A 134 -29.09 50.01 -44.20
N SER A 135 -29.16 48.73 -43.85
CA SER A 135 -28.10 47.93 -43.19
C SER A 135 -27.36 48.46 -41.95
N PRO A 136 -27.39 47.72 -40.81
CA PRO A 136 -26.20 47.62 -39.96
C PRO A 136 -25.12 46.79 -40.69
N ALA A 137 -23.88 47.27 -40.68
CA ALA A 137 -22.71 46.56 -41.22
C ALA A 137 -21.60 46.47 -40.16
N SER A 138 -20.77 45.43 -40.26
CA SER A 138 -19.81 44.99 -39.24
C SER A 138 -18.80 46.06 -38.81
N ALA A 139 -18.53 46.14 -37.50
CA ALA A 139 -17.42 46.91 -36.93
C ALA A 139 -16.71 46.17 -35.78
N ILE A 140 -15.55 45.60 -36.12
CA ILE A 140 -14.29 45.51 -35.34
C ILE A 140 -14.37 45.92 -33.85
N SER A 141 -13.99 45.02 -32.94
CA SER A 141 -12.86 45.22 -31.97
C SER A 141 -12.66 44.08 -30.98
N SER A 142 -11.45 43.49 -31.00
CA SER A 142 -10.82 42.83 -29.85
C SER A 142 -9.31 43.10 -29.92
N PRO A 143 -8.79 44.04 -29.11
CA PRO A 143 -7.69 43.66 -28.22
C PRO A 143 -7.71 44.40 -26.86
N GLY A 144 -7.10 43.78 -25.83
CA GLY A 144 -6.84 44.41 -24.53
C GLY A 144 -6.45 43.38 -23.47
N VAL A 145 -5.18 43.32 -23.08
CA VAL A 145 -4.64 42.36 -22.09
C VAL A 145 -3.59 43.03 -21.21
N GLY A 146 -3.88 43.15 -19.90
CA GLY A 146 -3.01 43.74 -18.87
C GLY A 146 -2.94 45.29 -18.87
N PRO A 147 -2.29 45.92 -17.87
CA PRO A 147 -1.56 45.33 -16.73
C PRO A 147 -1.89 45.89 -15.31
N LEU A 148 -1.46 45.13 -14.29
CA LEU A 148 -0.86 45.51 -12.97
C LEU A 148 -1.30 46.77 -12.16
N VAL A 149 -1.55 46.52 -10.84
CA VAL A 149 -1.07 47.32 -9.65
C VAL A 149 -1.83 48.65 -9.38
N GLU A 150 -2.07 49.15 -8.15
CA GLU A 150 -1.26 49.19 -6.90
C GLU A 150 -2.07 49.31 -5.55
N MET A 151 -1.45 48.86 -4.43
CA MET A 151 -1.65 49.17 -2.98
C MET A 151 -2.88 48.74 -2.14
N THR A 152 -2.52 48.28 -0.93
CA THR A 152 -3.23 47.97 0.35
C THR A 152 -3.64 49.24 1.15
N PRO A 153 -4.39 49.23 2.31
CA PRO A 153 -4.35 48.21 3.40
C PRO A 153 -5.59 47.91 4.30
N LEU A 154 -5.52 46.74 4.99
CA LEU A 154 -6.11 46.40 6.32
C LEU A 154 -7.68 46.38 6.46
N PRO A 155 -8.27 45.80 7.55
CA PRO A 155 -7.67 45.19 8.75
C PRO A 155 -7.92 43.67 8.93
N SER A 156 -7.40 43.11 10.04
CA SER A 156 -7.51 41.69 10.44
C SER A 156 -8.84 41.34 11.15
N PRO A 157 -9.02 40.06 11.53
CA PRO A 157 -8.85 39.78 12.96
C PRO A 157 -7.86 38.64 13.27
N ILE A 158 -7.01 38.87 14.26
CA ILE A 158 -6.22 37.82 14.95
C ILE A 158 -6.95 37.48 16.26
N SER A 159 -6.96 36.20 16.64
CA SER A 159 -7.12 35.78 18.04
C SER A 159 -6.50 34.39 18.25
N GLY A 160 -5.18 34.36 18.38
CA GLY A 160 -4.50 33.22 19.01
C GLY A 160 -4.65 33.29 20.53
N TRP A 161 -4.57 32.14 21.21
CA TRP A 161 -4.45 32.12 22.67
C TRP A 161 -3.03 32.52 23.10
N GLY A 162 -2.86 33.82 23.38
CA GLY A 162 -1.79 34.32 24.24
C GLY A 162 -2.19 34.27 25.72
N THR A 163 -1.21 34.09 26.61
CA THR A 163 -1.40 34.02 28.07
C THR A 163 -1.86 35.37 28.68
N PRO A 164 -2.50 35.36 29.87
CA PRO A 164 -3.24 36.51 30.40
C PRO A 164 -2.37 37.59 31.09
N GLY A 165 -2.79 38.86 30.98
CA GLY A 165 -2.18 40.01 31.67
C GLY A 165 -3.12 41.22 31.80
N PHE A 166 -3.56 41.53 33.02
CA PHE A 166 -4.58 42.55 33.41
C PHE A 166 -4.25 44.02 33.02
N GLY A 167 -5.29 44.86 32.75
CA GLY A 167 -5.16 46.34 32.84
C GLY A 167 -6.31 47.25 32.31
N ARG A 168 -7.23 47.66 33.21
CA ARG A 168 -8.25 48.77 33.18
C ARG A 168 -8.15 49.88 32.07
N ARG A 169 -9.27 50.24 31.38
CA ARG A 169 -10.26 51.37 31.60
C ARG A 169 -9.68 52.81 31.52
N SER A 170 -10.32 53.85 30.94
CA SER A 170 -11.65 54.07 30.29
C SER A 170 -11.50 54.97 29.02
N ILE A 171 -12.37 54.97 27.99
CA ILE A 171 -13.67 55.69 27.79
C ILE A 171 -13.70 57.18 28.25
N ASP A 172 -14.18 58.12 27.39
CA ASP A 172 -15.41 58.93 27.65
C ASP A 172 -15.70 60.07 26.64
N SER A 173 -17.01 60.24 26.34
CA SER A 173 -17.74 61.43 25.84
C SER A 173 -19.24 61.12 26.05
N GLU A 174 -20.13 62.01 26.48
CA GLU A 174 -20.22 63.47 26.31
C GLU A 174 -20.70 64.21 27.61
N VAL A 175 -21.05 65.50 27.45
CA VAL A 175 -22.05 66.32 28.21
C VAL A 175 -21.53 67.52 29.04
N ASP A 176 -21.82 68.71 28.47
CA ASP A 176 -22.13 70.04 29.04
C ASP A 176 -21.13 71.07 29.62
N SER A 177 -21.51 72.33 29.34
CA SER A 177 -21.29 73.59 30.10
C SER A 177 -19.98 74.42 29.99
N THR A 178 -19.95 75.28 28.97
CA THR A 178 -19.69 76.76 29.04
C THR A 178 -18.32 77.40 29.39
N THR A 179 -18.07 78.50 28.67
CA THR A 179 -17.18 79.67 28.89
C THR A 179 -15.68 79.67 28.47
N LEU A 180 -15.44 80.54 27.47
CA LEU A 180 -14.29 81.43 27.21
C LEU A 180 -12.99 80.90 26.56
N ASP A 181 -12.68 81.56 25.43
CA ASP A 181 -11.38 81.96 24.87
C ASP A 181 -10.30 80.92 24.49
N SER A 182 -9.58 81.06 23.37
CA SER A 182 -9.74 81.97 22.20
C SER A 182 -8.72 81.62 21.09
N THR A 183 -9.06 81.82 19.80
CA THR A 183 -8.13 82.06 18.65
C THR A 183 -7.09 80.97 18.29
N MET A 184 -6.53 80.78 17.08
CA MET A 184 -6.62 81.24 15.66
C MET A 184 -5.79 80.20 14.84
N ALA A 185 -5.69 80.15 13.49
CA ALA A 185 -6.57 80.44 12.35
C ALA A 185 -5.82 80.06 11.02
N GLY A 186 -6.53 79.96 9.89
CA GLY A 186 -5.96 79.66 8.54
C GLY A 186 -5.92 78.16 8.23
N GLY A 187 -6.22 77.68 7.01
CA GLY A 187 -6.34 78.34 5.69
C GLY A 187 -5.17 77.88 4.78
N ILE A 188 -5.28 77.64 3.47
CA ILE A 188 -6.25 78.01 2.41
C ILE A 188 -6.04 76.97 1.27
N GLU A 189 -7.07 76.32 0.68
CA GLU A 189 -7.67 76.56 -0.67
C GLU A 189 -6.70 76.38 -1.89
N GLU A 190 -7.12 76.13 -3.14
CA GLU A 190 -8.50 76.07 -3.71
C GLU A 190 -8.80 74.86 -4.66
N SER A 191 -9.28 75.05 -5.92
CA SER A 191 -10.02 74.02 -6.70
C SER A 191 -9.83 73.99 -8.24
N ALA A 192 -10.86 73.53 -8.99
CA ALA A 192 -11.08 73.49 -10.47
C ALA A 192 -10.33 72.39 -11.29
N ALA A 193 -10.90 71.60 -12.25
CA ALA A 193 -12.17 71.57 -13.02
C ALA A 193 -12.34 72.59 -14.18
N ALA A 194 -12.87 72.29 -15.40
CA ALA A 194 -13.26 71.05 -16.10
C ALA A 194 -13.50 71.29 -17.63
N ASP A 195 -13.80 70.21 -18.40
CA ASP A 195 -14.58 70.15 -19.67
C ASP A 195 -14.04 70.78 -20.99
N PRO A 196 -14.63 70.51 -22.20
CA PRO A 196 -15.53 69.41 -22.63
C PRO A 196 -15.17 68.73 -24.00
N MET A 197 -16.03 67.81 -24.48
CA MET A 197 -15.89 66.96 -25.71
C MET A 197 -15.97 67.66 -27.10
N LYS A 198 -15.28 67.08 -28.13
CA LYS A 198 -15.93 66.39 -29.30
C LYS A 198 -14.96 65.76 -30.35
N TYR A 199 -15.53 64.90 -31.22
CA TYR A 199 -14.92 63.99 -32.22
C TYR A 199 -14.13 64.64 -33.39
N THR A 200 -13.15 63.91 -33.97
CA THR A 200 -13.06 63.62 -35.43
C THR A 200 -12.11 62.46 -35.80
N ARG A 201 -11.94 62.18 -37.11
CA ARG A 201 -11.52 60.90 -37.74
C ARG A 201 -10.02 60.79 -38.18
N SER A 202 -9.59 59.54 -38.36
CA SER A 202 -8.78 58.96 -39.48
C SER A 202 -7.23 59.02 -39.58
N THR A 203 -6.66 57.81 -39.74
CA THR A 203 -5.53 57.34 -40.61
C THR A 203 -4.17 58.08 -40.71
N PRO A 204 -3.04 57.36 -40.54
CA PRO A 204 -1.72 57.74 -41.06
C PRO A 204 -1.36 57.03 -42.39
N LYS A 205 -0.41 57.58 -43.18
CA LYS A 205 0.12 56.96 -44.41
C LYS A 205 1.46 57.57 -44.86
N LYS A 206 2.48 56.74 -45.18
CA LYS A 206 3.72 57.06 -45.95
C LYS A 206 4.71 58.07 -45.32
N LEU A 207 5.98 58.23 -45.75
CA LEU A 207 6.98 57.39 -46.47
C LEU A 207 8.33 58.16 -46.62
N GLY A 208 9.49 57.48 -46.60
CA GLY A 208 10.79 57.96 -47.16
C GLY A 208 11.99 57.63 -46.23
N THR A 209 13.07 56.93 -46.58
CA THR A 209 14.07 56.99 -47.71
C THR A 209 14.99 58.22 -47.62
N LEU A 210 16.33 58.13 -47.69
CA LEU A 210 17.16 57.54 -48.77
C LEU A 210 18.62 57.18 -48.36
N THR A 211 19.20 56.16 -49.02
CA THR A 211 20.60 55.92 -49.56
C THR A 211 21.89 56.48 -48.88
N GLY A 212 23.08 55.87 -49.05
CA GLY A 212 23.48 54.66 -49.82
C GLY A 212 25.01 54.57 -50.07
N LEU A 213 25.44 53.72 -51.03
CA LEU A 213 26.82 53.32 -51.41
C LEU A 213 27.55 52.33 -50.43
N GLU A 214 28.53 51.49 -50.79
CA GLU A 214 28.74 50.45 -51.86
C GLU A 214 30.16 49.81 -51.64
N GLN A 215 30.68 48.69 -52.18
CA GLN A 215 30.37 47.64 -53.21
C GLN A 215 31.24 46.38 -52.88
N ALA A 216 31.29 45.23 -53.59
CA ALA A 216 30.25 44.23 -53.92
C ALA A 216 30.83 42.96 -54.63
N GLN A 217 31.02 41.81 -53.94
CA GLN A 217 31.24 40.46 -54.54
C GLN A 217 30.53 39.40 -53.66
N ILE A 218 29.49 38.64 -54.08
CA ILE A 218 29.25 37.74 -55.24
C ILE A 218 29.81 36.31 -54.98
N TYR A 219 29.07 35.19 -55.04
CA TYR A 219 27.61 34.91 -55.14
C TYR A 219 27.13 34.29 -53.79
N ASP A 220 25.94 34.56 -53.22
CA ASP A 220 24.54 34.29 -53.67
C ASP A 220 24.23 32.78 -53.83
N ALA A 221 23.03 32.25 -53.56
CA ALA A 221 21.70 32.86 -53.27
C ALA A 221 20.81 31.85 -52.52
N ASN A 222 19.62 32.18 -51.97
CA ASN A 222 19.16 33.27 -51.10
C ASN A 222 17.74 32.86 -50.61
N ALA A 223 17.08 33.62 -49.71
CA ALA A 223 15.82 33.21 -49.06
C ALA A 223 14.53 33.89 -49.59
N ALA A 224 13.40 33.65 -48.87
CA ALA A 224 12.01 34.17 -49.04
C ALA A 224 11.04 33.23 -49.83
N ALA A 225 9.72 33.23 -49.60
CA ALA A 225 8.86 34.18 -48.86
C ALA A 225 7.61 33.51 -48.19
N PHE A 226 7.05 34.15 -47.15
CA PHE A 226 5.65 34.12 -46.60
C PHE A 226 4.66 33.01 -47.06
N ALA A 227 3.84 32.37 -46.19
CA ALA A 227 2.95 33.03 -45.21
C ALA A 227 2.17 32.08 -44.26
N LYS A 228 1.74 32.64 -43.10
CA LYS A 228 0.54 32.33 -42.29
C LYS A 228 0.37 30.97 -41.56
N ASN A 229 -0.01 31.10 -40.28
CA ASN A 229 -0.37 30.06 -39.32
C ASN A 229 -1.44 29.05 -39.80
N ARG A 230 -1.29 27.79 -39.38
CA ARG A 230 -2.39 26.86 -39.08
C ARG A 230 -2.15 26.18 -37.71
N SER A 231 -3.21 25.67 -37.10
CA SER A 231 -3.16 24.94 -35.83
C SER A 231 -2.45 23.59 -35.99
N ILE A 232 -1.69 23.15 -34.97
CA ILE A 232 -1.25 21.75 -34.85
C ILE A 232 -2.40 20.94 -34.24
N SER A 233 -3.35 20.67 -35.13
CA SER A 233 -4.44 19.71 -35.05
C SER A 233 -4.68 19.33 -36.51
N GLU A 234 -4.43 18.07 -36.87
CA GLU A 234 -4.14 17.60 -38.25
C GLU A 234 -2.68 17.80 -38.70
N TYR A 235 -1.78 16.93 -38.25
CA TYR A 235 -0.57 16.55 -38.98
C TYR A 235 -0.33 15.05 -38.86
N VAL A 236 -0.12 14.37 -39.99
CA VAL A 236 0.22 12.95 -40.07
C VAL A 236 1.47 12.82 -40.94
N PRO A 237 2.62 12.35 -40.42
CA PRO A 237 3.81 12.13 -41.23
C PRO A 237 3.66 10.87 -42.10
N GLU A 238 4.02 10.97 -43.38
CA GLU A 238 4.19 9.79 -44.24
C GLU A 238 5.54 9.10 -43.96
N GLY A 239 5.56 7.77 -44.02
CA GLY A 239 6.73 6.97 -43.64
C GLY A 239 7.66 6.63 -44.81
N ILE A 240 8.96 6.92 -44.68
CA ILE A 240 9.99 6.51 -45.65
C ILE A 240 11.01 5.55 -45.00
N GLN A 241 10.87 4.29 -45.39
CA GLN A 241 11.91 3.26 -45.63
C GLN A 241 13.22 3.31 -44.81
N VAL A 242 13.37 2.31 -43.92
CA VAL A 242 14.68 1.84 -43.41
C VAL A 242 15.25 0.77 -44.37
N PRO A 243 16.58 0.66 -44.60
CA PRO A 243 17.13 -0.19 -45.67
C PRO A 243 16.95 -1.70 -45.47
N LYS A 244 16.84 -2.44 -46.58
CA LYS A 244 16.88 -3.91 -46.59
C LYS A 244 18.31 -4.42 -46.43
N ALA A 245 18.54 -5.30 -45.45
CA ALA A 245 19.69 -6.19 -45.47
C ALA A 245 19.61 -7.14 -46.68
N ARG A 246 20.77 -7.50 -47.26
CA ARG A 246 20.87 -8.48 -48.36
C ARG A 246 21.24 -9.86 -47.80
N ASN A 247 20.59 -10.90 -48.32
CA ASN A 247 21.00 -12.28 -48.09
C ASN A 247 22.25 -12.62 -48.91
N ILE A 248 23.08 -13.53 -48.38
CA ILE A 248 23.98 -14.39 -49.16
C ILE A 248 23.50 -15.83 -48.96
N VAL A 249 23.61 -16.68 -50.00
CA VAL A 249 22.89 -17.96 -50.10
C VAL A 249 23.82 -19.10 -50.50
N VAL A 250 23.76 -20.21 -49.75
CA VAL A 250 23.99 -21.60 -50.21
C VAL A 250 23.04 -22.48 -49.36
N SER A 251 21.84 -22.87 -49.79
CA SER A 251 21.42 -23.74 -50.92
C SER A 251 21.33 -25.24 -50.58
N ALA A 252 20.14 -25.71 -50.21
CA ALA A 252 19.64 -27.08 -50.47
C ALA A 252 18.11 -27.16 -50.30
N SER A 253 17.46 -27.98 -51.14
CA SER A 253 16.08 -28.54 -51.15
C SER A 253 15.17 -28.33 -49.93
N GLY A 254 13.87 -28.01 -50.01
CA GLY A 254 12.90 -28.13 -51.12
C GLY A 254 12.25 -29.54 -51.18
N ALA A 255 10.93 -29.75 -51.22
CA ALA A 255 9.77 -28.83 -51.20
C ALA A 255 8.50 -29.56 -50.59
N PRO A 256 7.21 -29.19 -50.83
CA PRO A 256 6.48 -28.45 -49.77
C PRO A 256 5.01 -28.87 -49.48
N SER A 257 4.43 -28.32 -48.39
CA SER A 257 3.03 -27.83 -48.25
C SER A 257 1.86 -28.86 -48.29
N THR A 258 0.67 -28.71 -47.69
CA THR A 258 -0.04 -27.71 -46.80
C THR A 258 -1.36 -28.37 -46.31
N PRO A 259 -2.29 -27.76 -45.51
CA PRO A 259 -2.30 -26.41 -44.92
C PRO A 259 -2.65 -26.29 -43.39
N GLN A 260 -2.42 -25.07 -42.87
CA GLN A 260 -3.21 -24.38 -41.84
C GLN A 260 -3.42 -25.00 -40.44
N GLN A 261 -2.50 -24.67 -39.53
CA GLN A 261 -2.88 -23.97 -38.30
C GLN A 261 -2.11 -22.64 -38.21
N SER A 262 -2.72 -21.59 -37.66
CA SER A 262 -2.09 -20.28 -37.47
C SER A 262 -2.33 -19.78 -36.03
N ILE A 263 -1.29 -19.87 -35.20
CA ILE A 263 -1.29 -19.41 -33.81
C ILE A 263 -1.04 -17.89 -33.79
N SER A 264 -1.65 -17.19 -32.83
CA SER A 264 -1.29 -15.81 -32.46
C SER A 264 -0.84 -15.74 -30.99
N PRO A 265 0.05 -14.79 -30.62
CA PRO A 265 0.84 -14.83 -29.40
C PRO A 265 0.17 -14.05 -28.22
N PRO A 266 0.81 -13.93 -27.04
CA PRO A 266 0.09 -13.94 -25.76
C PRO A 266 -0.12 -12.55 -25.13
N ASP A 267 -1.27 -12.38 -24.47
CA ASP A 267 -1.58 -11.23 -23.62
C ASP A 267 -1.73 -11.63 -22.14
N ASP A 268 -1.37 -10.69 -21.27
CA ASP A 268 -1.40 -10.78 -19.80
C ASP A 268 -2.82 -10.49 -19.25
N HIS A 269 -3.33 -11.31 -18.32
CA HIS A 269 -3.94 -10.84 -17.05
C HIS A 269 -4.46 -11.94 -16.11
N MET A 270 -4.53 -11.57 -14.82
CA MET A 270 -4.75 -12.47 -13.69
C MET A 270 -6.22 -12.80 -13.41
N HIS A 271 -6.48 -14.10 -13.17
CA HIS A 271 -7.39 -14.66 -12.15
C HIS A 271 -8.59 -13.80 -11.66
N ARG A 272 -9.76 -13.95 -12.31
CA ARG A 272 -11.07 -13.69 -11.66
C ARG A 272 -12.19 -14.69 -11.98
N GLU A 273 -11.88 -15.85 -12.59
CA GLU A 273 -12.91 -16.74 -13.16
C GLU A 273 -13.00 -18.16 -12.54
N GLN A 274 -12.23 -18.47 -11.50
CA GLN A 274 -12.13 -19.84 -10.97
C GLN A 274 -13.43 -20.37 -10.34
N TYR A 275 -14.40 -19.50 -10.02
CA TYR A 275 -15.76 -19.86 -9.60
C TYR A 275 -16.81 -19.87 -10.73
N LEU A 276 -16.52 -19.27 -11.90
CA LEU A 276 -17.50 -19.11 -12.99
C LEU A 276 -17.28 -20.08 -14.16
N ALA A 277 -16.07 -20.62 -14.34
CA ALA A 277 -15.79 -21.60 -15.40
C ALA A 277 -16.59 -22.91 -15.23
N VAL A 278 -16.75 -23.39 -14.00
CA VAL A 278 -17.48 -24.63 -13.68
C VAL A 278 -18.98 -24.48 -13.94
N GLN A 279 -19.57 -23.33 -13.60
CA GLN A 279 -21.01 -23.06 -13.77
C GLN A 279 -21.41 -22.69 -15.21
N ARG A 280 -20.45 -22.58 -16.14
CA ARG A 280 -20.71 -22.19 -17.55
C ARG A 280 -20.35 -23.25 -18.59
N GLY A 281 -19.93 -24.44 -18.16
CA GLY A 281 -19.75 -25.60 -19.05
C GLY A 281 -18.60 -25.50 -20.06
N LEU A 282 -17.62 -24.62 -19.84
CA LEU A 282 -16.51 -24.36 -20.78
C LEU A 282 -15.20 -25.08 -20.42
N ALA A 283 -15.25 -26.09 -19.54
CA ALA A 283 -14.08 -26.89 -19.13
C ALA A 283 -14.30 -28.38 -19.44
N ILE A 284 -13.30 -29.01 -20.07
CA ILE A 284 -13.33 -30.44 -20.42
C ILE A 284 -13.06 -31.27 -19.16
N SER A 285 -13.85 -32.32 -18.95
CA SER A 285 -13.68 -33.25 -17.83
C SER A 285 -12.43 -34.13 -18.00
N ILE A 286 -11.44 -33.97 -17.13
CA ILE A 286 -10.36 -34.94 -16.95
C ILE A 286 -10.86 -36.07 -16.03
N PRO A 287 -10.59 -37.37 -16.32
CA PRO A 287 -11.16 -38.47 -15.54
C PRO A 287 -10.71 -38.47 -14.08
N LYS A 288 -11.64 -38.73 -13.16
CA LYS A 288 -11.29 -39.17 -11.80
C LYS A 288 -10.71 -40.60 -11.86
N PRO A 289 -9.75 -40.97 -10.99
CA PRO A 289 -9.49 -42.38 -10.71
C PRO A 289 -10.74 -43.04 -10.11
N PRO A 290 -10.95 -44.35 -10.33
CA PRO A 290 -12.18 -45.03 -9.94
C PRO A 290 -12.37 -45.07 -8.42
N THR A 291 -13.56 -44.69 -7.97
CA THR A 291 -14.02 -44.95 -6.60
C THR A 291 -14.19 -46.47 -6.40
N PRO A 292 -13.82 -47.06 -5.26
CA PRO A 292 -14.15 -48.44 -4.94
C PRO A 292 -15.68 -48.65 -4.93
N PRO A 293 -16.20 -49.79 -5.43
CA PRO A 293 -17.63 -50.09 -5.38
C PRO A 293 -18.09 -50.53 -3.97
N ASP A 294 -19.37 -50.35 -3.67
CA ASP A 294 -19.99 -50.82 -2.42
C ASP A 294 -19.86 -52.34 -2.23
N SER A 295 -19.26 -52.74 -1.11
CA SER A 295 -19.14 -54.15 -0.72
C SER A 295 -20.46 -54.66 -0.12
N ASN A 296 -21.37 -55.13 -0.97
CA ASN A 296 -22.71 -55.54 -0.55
C ASN A 296 -22.95 -57.07 -0.72
N ARG A 297 -23.35 -57.72 0.38
CA ARG A 297 -23.79 -59.13 0.52
C ARG A 297 -22.87 -60.27 0.04
N GLY A 298 -22.30 -60.97 1.02
CA GLY A 298 -22.36 -62.43 1.03
C GLY A 298 -23.76 -62.93 1.45
N LYS A 299 -24.08 -64.19 1.13
CA LYS A 299 -25.17 -64.97 1.76
C LYS A 299 -24.63 -65.52 3.11
N GLU A 300 -25.39 -65.96 4.10
CA GLU A 300 -26.73 -66.59 4.16
C GLU A 300 -27.61 -65.87 5.22
N LYS A 301 -28.96 -65.86 5.15
CA LYS A 301 -29.89 -66.81 5.81
C LYS A 301 -29.50 -67.14 7.27
N ASP A 302 -30.37 -67.02 8.27
CA ASP A 302 -31.85 -67.18 8.26
C ASP A 302 -32.68 -66.10 9.00
N GLU A 303 -33.99 -66.37 9.01
CA GLU A 303 -35.15 -65.78 9.71
C GLU A 303 -34.87 -65.11 11.08
N MET A 304 -35.27 -63.85 11.30
CA MET A 304 -36.62 -63.35 11.62
C MET A 304 -37.05 -63.62 13.09
N GLU A 305 -36.85 -62.65 13.99
CA GLU A 305 -37.90 -62.21 14.94
C GLU A 305 -37.60 -60.86 15.66
N THR A 306 -38.54 -60.46 16.50
CA THR A 306 -38.86 -59.14 17.09
C THR A 306 -37.83 -58.39 17.97
N SER A 307 -38.06 -57.07 18.07
CA SER A 307 -37.67 -56.11 19.14
C SER A 307 -37.93 -56.63 20.58
N PRO A 308 -37.43 -56.00 21.69
CA PRO A 308 -36.94 -54.61 21.79
C PRO A 308 -35.74 -54.29 22.76
N ALA A 309 -35.28 -53.02 22.66
CA ALA A 309 -34.71 -52.14 23.72
C ALA A 309 -33.46 -52.56 24.55
N THR A 310 -32.41 -51.71 24.53
CA THR A 310 -32.10 -50.72 25.62
C THR A 310 -30.79 -49.94 25.40
N GLY A 311 -30.78 -48.63 25.71
CA GLY A 311 -29.58 -47.78 25.85
C GLY A 311 -28.86 -47.37 24.54
N SER A 312 -28.06 -46.28 24.50
CA SER A 312 -27.94 -45.14 25.43
C SER A 312 -27.43 -43.88 24.68
N ALA A 313 -27.69 -42.71 25.23
CA ALA A 313 -27.60 -41.38 24.60
C ALA A 313 -26.31 -41.01 23.84
N LEU A 314 -26.48 -40.41 22.65
CA LEU A 314 -25.49 -39.55 22.00
C LEU A 314 -25.63 -38.10 22.49
N LYS A 315 -24.50 -37.37 22.65
CA LYS A 315 -24.48 -35.94 22.98
C LYS A 315 -24.03 -35.11 21.78
N GLY A 316 -24.91 -34.24 21.28
CA GLY A 316 -24.56 -33.15 20.37
C GLY A 316 -24.01 -31.91 21.10
N PRO A 317 -23.53 -30.89 20.36
CA PRO A 317 -23.07 -29.62 20.93
C PRO A 317 -24.21 -28.81 21.55
N ILE A 318 -23.90 -28.06 22.61
CA ILE A 318 -24.88 -27.23 23.34
C ILE A 318 -25.04 -25.87 22.61
N PRO A 319 -26.27 -25.45 22.24
CA PRO A 319 -26.48 -24.18 21.55
C PRO A 319 -26.22 -22.96 22.45
N PHE A 320 -25.70 -21.90 21.84
CA PHE A 320 -25.38 -20.63 22.49
C PHE A 320 -26.65 -19.88 22.96
N ILE A 321 -26.53 -19.09 24.03
CA ILE A 321 -27.63 -18.26 24.56
C ILE A 321 -27.16 -16.81 24.66
N TYR A 322 -27.93 -15.91 24.05
CA TYR A 322 -27.78 -14.46 24.19
C TYR A 322 -28.67 -13.96 25.33
N GLU A 323 -28.17 -13.03 26.13
CA GLU A 323 -28.92 -12.30 27.16
C GLU A 323 -28.86 -10.81 26.82
N ALA A 324 -30.00 -10.12 26.81
CA ALA A 324 -30.10 -8.71 26.46
C ALA A 324 -31.32 -8.04 27.11
N HIS A 325 -31.22 -6.73 27.34
CA HIS A 325 -32.30 -5.94 27.97
C HIS A 325 -33.37 -5.52 26.95
N MET A 326 -34.64 -5.78 27.25
CA MET A 326 -35.78 -5.40 26.41
C MET A 326 -35.90 -3.88 26.25
N VAL A 327 -36.03 -3.39 25.01
CA VAL A 327 -36.15 -1.94 24.72
C VAL A 327 -37.41 -1.34 25.35
N ARG A 328 -38.51 -2.11 25.37
CA ARG A 328 -39.72 -1.80 26.15
C ARG A 328 -39.67 -2.57 27.47
N GLY A 329 -39.67 -1.86 28.60
CA GLY A 329 -39.76 -2.44 29.94
C GLY A 329 -38.45 -2.85 30.62
N GLY A 330 -37.30 -2.80 29.92
CA GLY A 330 -35.96 -2.88 30.54
C GLY A 330 -35.53 -4.23 31.12
N ASN A 331 -36.44 -5.20 31.29
CA ASN A 331 -36.10 -6.51 31.86
C ASN A 331 -35.12 -7.29 30.94
N PRO A 332 -34.13 -8.00 31.50
CA PRO A 332 -33.29 -8.92 30.74
C PRO A 332 -34.11 -10.14 30.28
N LYS A 333 -33.84 -10.61 29.07
CA LYS A 333 -34.45 -11.82 28.49
C LYS A 333 -33.39 -12.64 27.75
N LYS A 334 -33.65 -13.94 27.58
CA LYS A 334 -32.73 -14.91 26.99
C LYS A 334 -33.24 -15.47 25.67
N TRP A 335 -32.33 -15.58 24.70
CA TRP A 335 -32.59 -16.13 23.38
C TRP A 335 -31.53 -17.17 23.01
N ARG A 336 -31.99 -18.37 22.65
CA ARG A 336 -31.15 -19.51 22.27
C ARG A 336 -30.92 -19.49 20.76
N ALA A 337 -29.65 -19.50 20.35
CA ALA A 337 -29.25 -19.56 18.94
C ALA A 337 -29.76 -20.86 18.28
N LEU A 338 -30.23 -20.74 17.04
CA LEU A 338 -30.70 -21.85 16.20
C LEU A 338 -29.78 -22.06 14.98
N ARG A 339 -29.70 -21.08 14.08
CA ARG A 339 -28.81 -21.09 12.89
C ARG A 339 -28.31 -19.69 12.54
N GLN A 340 -27.22 -19.58 11.77
CA GLN A 340 -26.84 -18.31 11.18
C GLN A 340 -27.82 -17.94 10.05
N LEU A 341 -28.16 -16.66 9.92
CA LEU A 341 -28.97 -16.10 8.84
C LEU A 341 -28.10 -15.37 7.81
N GLY A 342 -27.08 -14.63 8.26
CA GLY A 342 -26.18 -13.90 7.37
C GLY A 342 -24.93 -13.39 8.08
N LYS A 343 -23.95 -12.92 7.31
CA LYS A 343 -22.71 -12.31 7.83
C LYS A 343 -22.25 -11.18 6.91
N GLY A 344 -22.33 -9.95 7.42
CA GLY A 344 -21.74 -8.76 6.80
C GLY A 344 -20.32 -8.50 7.30
N THR A 345 -19.69 -7.42 6.81
CA THR A 345 -18.29 -7.08 7.10
C THR A 345 -18.02 -6.82 8.58
N PHE A 346 -19.00 -6.30 9.33
CA PHE A 346 -18.86 -5.88 10.73
C PHE A 346 -19.90 -6.52 11.68
N SER A 347 -20.77 -7.39 11.16
CA SER A 347 -21.81 -8.03 11.97
C SER A 347 -22.27 -9.39 11.45
N THR A 348 -22.52 -10.33 12.37
CA THR A 348 -23.15 -11.64 12.08
C THR A 348 -24.60 -11.63 12.54
N VAL A 349 -25.53 -12.19 11.76
CA VAL A 349 -26.96 -12.27 12.10
C VAL A 349 -27.35 -13.72 12.35
N MET A 350 -27.98 -13.99 13.49
CA MET A 350 -28.34 -15.33 13.96
C MET A 350 -29.85 -15.46 14.17
N LEU A 351 -30.47 -16.53 13.67
CA LEU A 351 -31.82 -16.93 14.08
C LEU A 351 -31.75 -17.44 15.52
N ALA A 352 -32.64 -16.97 16.39
CA ALA A 352 -32.77 -17.43 17.76
C ALA A 352 -34.24 -17.52 18.20
N THR A 353 -34.50 -18.27 19.27
CA THR A 353 -35.83 -18.38 19.90
C THR A 353 -35.76 -18.03 21.39
N SER A 354 -36.80 -17.42 21.95
CA SER A 354 -36.80 -17.02 23.37
C SER A 354 -36.86 -18.21 24.33
N GLU A 355 -35.97 -18.22 25.33
CA GLU A 355 -35.94 -19.23 26.37
C GLU A 355 -37.22 -19.13 27.24
N GLY A 356 -38.09 -20.14 27.11
CA GLY A 356 -39.46 -20.13 27.66
C GLY A 356 -40.54 -20.60 26.67
N ALA A 357 -40.24 -20.69 25.36
CA ALA A 357 -41.13 -21.34 24.40
C ALA A 357 -41.21 -22.87 24.66
N ASN A 358 -42.39 -23.46 24.46
CA ASN A 358 -42.69 -24.86 24.81
C ASN A 358 -41.71 -25.89 24.24
N ASN A 359 -41.43 -26.94 25.02
CA ASN A 359 -40.57 -28.07 24.62
C ASN A 359 -40.99 -28.77 23.30
N MET A 360 -42.24 -28.63 22.84
CA MET A 360 -42.67 -29.11 21.53
C MET A 360 -41.93 -28.44 20.36
N ASN A 361 -41.71 -27.13 20.41
CA ASN A 361 -41.00 -26.40 19.34
C ASN A 361 -39.59 -26.97 19.11
N ARG A 362 -38.95 -27.45 20.19
CA ARG A 362 -37.60 -27.99 20.16
C ARG A 362 -37.50 -29.26 19.32
N SER A 363 -38.39 -30.23 19.53
CA SER A 363 -38.37 -31.49 18.78
C SER A 363 -38.78 -31.32 17.31
N LEU A 364 -39.63 -30.34 17.00
CA LEU A 364 -40.01 -30.00 15.62
C LEU A 364 -38.85 -29.32 14.86
N LEU A 365 -38.14 -28.39 15.51
CA LEU A 365 -36.92 -27.77 14.97
C LEU A 365 -35.79 -28.79 14.74
N GLU A 366 -35.59 -29.74 15.67
CA GLU A 366 -34.61 -30.83 15.55
C GLU A 366 -34.95 -31.82 14.40
N LEU A 367 -36.17 -31.79 13.86
CA LEU A 367 -36.63 -32.59 12.70
C LEU A 367 -36.68 -31.81 11.36
N GLY A 368 -36.41 -30.50 11.37
CA GLY A 368 -36.37 -29.65 10.16
C GLY A 368 -37.72 -29.13 9.66
N ASP A 369 -38.80 -29.30 10.44
CA ASP A 369 -40.15 -28.87 10.06
C ASP A 369 -40.44 -27.43 10.56
N GLU A 370 -39.91 -26.42 9.83
CA GLU A 370 -40.01 -25.00 10.24
C GLU A 370 -41.47 -24.47 10.28
N ASP A 371 -42.45 -25.15 9.67
CA ASP A 371 -43.84 -24.67 9.61
C ASP A 371 -44.66 -24.95 10.88
N GLN A 372 -44.30 -25.96 11.69
CA GLN A 372 -45.00 -26.26 12.95
C GLN A 372 -44.42 -25.53 14.18
N VAL A 373 -43.36 -24.73 14.00
CA VAL A 373 -42.74 -23.94 15.06
C VAL A 373 -43.56 -22.68 15.33
N ASN A 374 -43.78 -22.30 16.60
CA ASN A 374 -44.44 -21.01 16.89
C ASN A 374 -43.56 -19.84 16.41
N LYS A 375 -43.89 -19.31 15.23
CA LYS A 375 -43.14 -18.27 14.51
C LYS A 375 -43.01 -16.96 15.31
N LYS A 376 -43.97 -16.64 16.20
CA LYS A 376 -43.91 -15.48 17.12
C LYS A 376 -42.79 -15.57 18.17
N SER A 377 -42.18 -16.74 18.37
CA SER A 377 -41.04 -16.92 19.30
C SER A 377 -39.67 -16.65 18.68
N LEU A 378 -39.59 -16.44 17.36
CA LEU A 378 -38.34 -16.29 16.60
C LEU A 378 -37.88 -14.83 16.52
N VAL A 379 -36.57 -14.63 16.55
CA VAL A 379 -35.90 -13.32 16.41
C VAL A 379 -34.61 -13.45 15.61
N ALA A 380 -34.18 -12.34 15.00
CA ALA A 380 -32.87 -12.22 14.37
C ALA A 380 -31.93 -11.43 15.29
N VAL A 381 -30.86 -12.04 15.79
CA VAL A 381 -29.85 -11.37 16.62
C VAL A 381 -28.70 -10.90 15.73
N LYS A 382 -28.63 -9.59 15.45
CA LYS A 382 -27.48 -8.94 14.77
C LYS A 382 -26.41 -8.65 15.82
N ILE A 383 -25.23 -9.24 15.64
CA ILE A 383 -24.07 -9.15 16.53
C ILE A 383 -23.07 -8.21 15.87
N CYS A 384 -22.94 -6.97 16.35
CA CYS A 384 -22.00 -5.97 15.81
C CYS A 384 -20.72 -5.95 16.64
N GLU A 385 -19.56 -6.23 16.05
CA GLU A 385 -18.29 -6.22 16.78
C GLU A 385 -17.74 -4.80 16.97
N HIS A 386 -16.97 -4.57 18.03
CA HIS A 386 -16.34 -3.27 18.34
C HIS A 386 -14.83 -3.43 18.16
N GLY A 387 -14.31 -2.92 17.04
CA GLY A 387 -12.89 -3.01 16.71
C GLY A 387 -12.57 -2.46 15.31
N PRO A 388 -11.28 -2.19 15.01
CA PRO A 388 -10.84 -1.42 13.84
C PRO A 388 -10.82 -2.25 12.53
N ALA A 389 -11.98 -2.73 12.11
CA ALA A 389 -12.15 -3.31 10.78
C ALA A 389 -12.52 -2.23 9.75
N GLY A 390 -11.93 -2.29 8.55
CA GLY A 390 -12.34 -1.45 7.42
C GLY A 390 -11.85 0.01 7.41
N GLY A 391 -10.86 0.37 8.23
CA GLY A 391 -10.20 1.69 8.16
C GLY A 391 -10.99 2.87 8.74
N ALA A 392 -11.96 2.59 9.63
CA ALA A 392 -12.56 3.60 10.48
C ALA A 392 -11.94 3.55 11.89
N ASP A 393 -11.72 4.72 12.50
CA ASP A 393 -11.25 4.84 13.88
C ASP A 393 -12.25 4.18 14.87
N GLU A 394 -11.73 3.61 15.94
CA GLU A 394 -12.48 2.88 16.96
C GLU A 394 -13.59 3.75 17.58
N LYS A 395 -13.30 5.03 17.87
CA LYS A 395 -14.30 5.99 18.37
C LYS A 395 -15.38 6.28 17.33
N SER A 396 -15.00 6.32 16.05
CA SER A 396 -15.92 6.52 14.93
C SER A 396 -16.87 5.32 14.73
N ILE A 397 -16.39 4.08 14.95
CA ILE A 397 -17.21 2.86 14.92
C ILE A 397 -18.17 2.83 16.12
N GLU A 398 -17.67 3.06 17.33
CA GLU A 398 -18.48 3.13 18.56
C GLU A 398 -19.59 4.21 18.43
N THR A 399 -19.24 5.37 17.88
CA THR A 399 -20.19 6.47 17.59
C THR A 399 -21.23 6.08 16.53
N SER A 400 -20.88 5.22 15.56
CA SER A 400 -21.84 4.74 14.54
C SER A 400 -22.82 3.72 15.13
N ILE A 401 -22.34 2.78 15.94
CA ILE A 401 -23.21 1.75 16.57
C ILE A 401 -24.14 2.39 17.61
N LYS A 402 -23.64 3.34 18.44
CA LYS A 402 -24.48 4.12 19.35
C LYS A 402 -25.59 4.86 18.59
N ARG A 403 -25.28 5.43 17.42
CA ARG A 403 -26.27 6.10 16.55
C ARG A 403 -27.26 5.13 15.91
N GLU A 404 -26.82 3.95 15.46
CA GLU A 404 -27.72 2.91 14.93
C GLU A 404 -28.75 2.50 16.00
N VAL A 405 -28.28 2.24 17.23
CA VAL A 405 -29.14 1.93 18.39
C VAL A 405 -30.08 3.08 18.74
N GLU A 406 -29.62 4.33 18.71
CA GLU A 406 -30.43 5.52 18.98
C GLU A 406 -31.55 5.70 17.93
N ILE A 407 -31.20 5.62 16.65
CA ILE A 407 -32.14 5.67 15.52
C ILE A 407 -33.16 4.53 15.67
N MET A 408 -32.71 3.28 15.88
CA MET A 408 -33.59 2.11 16.03
C MET A 408 -34.52 2.19 17.25
N LYS A 409 -34.17 2.94 18.30
CA LYS A 409 -35.06 3.21 19.46
C LYS A 409 -36.08 4.31 19.18
N SER A 410 -35.80 5.22 18.25
CA SER A 410 -36.68 6.36 17.92
C SER A 410 -37.74 6.06 16.84
N ILE A 411 -37.55 5.02 16.05
CA ILE A 411 -38.42 4.68 14.90
C ILE A 411 -39.51 3.65 15.24
N HIS A 412 -40.70 3.84 14.69
CA HIS A 412 -41.79 2.87 14.75
C HIS A 412 -42.67 2.97 13.48
N HIS A 413 -42.47 2.04 12.56
CA HIS A 413 -43.23 1.89 11.31
C HIS A 413 -43.26 0.39 10.95
N PRO A 414 -44.39 -0.17 10.46
CA PRO A 414 -44.55 -1.61 10.23
C PRO A 414 -43.45 -2.23 9.37
N SER A 415 -43.19 -1.66 8.18
CA SER A 415 -42.17 -2.11 7.23
C SER A 415 -40.73 -1.62 7.52
N LEU A 416 -40.44 -1.20 8.76
CA LEU A 416 -39.07 -0.96 9.26
C LEU A 416 -38.70 -2.02 10.30
N VAL A 417 -37.43 -2.41 10.30
CA VAL A 417 -36.88 -3.37 11.29
C VAL A 417 -37.04 -2.85 12.72
N GLN A 418 -37.47 -3.73 13.64
CA GLN A 418 -37.78 -3.38 15.02
C GLN A 418 -36.75 -3.95 16.01
N LEU A 419 -36.10 -3.07 16.76
CA LEU A 419 -35.25 -3.45 17.89
C LEU A 419 -36.11 -3.84 19.11
N LYS A 420 -36.18 -5.15 19.39
CA LYS A 420 -36.93 -5.72 20.53
C LYS A 420 -36.12 -5.65 21.83
N ALA A 421 -34.82 -5.92 21.76
CA ALA A 421 -33.88 -5.85 22.88
C ALA A 421 -32.48 -5.45 22.39
N VAL A 422 -31.66 -4.90 23.29
CA VAL A 422 -30.28 -4.54 23.00
C VAL A 422 -29.39 -4.78 24.21
N GLU A 423 -28.17 -5.26 23.96
CA GLU A 423 -27.08 -5.32 24.92
C GLU A 423 -25.83 -4.68 24.31
N ILE A 424 -25.12 -3.84 25.07
CA ILE A 424 -23.87 -3.20 24.63
C ILE A 424 -22.75 -3.68 25.54
N CYS A 425 -22.05 -4.74 25.12
CA CYS A 425 -20.87 -5.24 25.81
C CYS A 425 -19.61 -4.51 25.29
N GLU A 426 -18.52 -4.53 26.06
CA GLU A 426 -17.25 -3.83 25.75
C GLU A 426 -16.65 -4.14 24.36
N ARG A 427 -17.03 -5.26 23.73
CA ARG A 427 -16.47 -5.75 22.45
C ARG A 427 -17.51 -6.09 21.38
N GLN A 428 -18.79 -6.16 21.76
CA GLN A 428 -19.88 -6.57 20.87
C GLN A 428 -21.19 -5.94 21.34
N THR A 429 -21.99 -5.40 20.42
CA THR A 429 -23.39 -5.06 20.67
C THR A 429 -24.29 -6.14 20.09
N PHE A 430 -25.23 -6.65 20.90
CA PHE A 430 -26.27 -7.57 20.47
C PHE A 430 -27.56 -6.78 20.21
N LEU A 431 -28.05 -6.80 18.96
CA LEU A 431 -29.32 -6.20 18.55
C LEU A 431 -30.31 -7.33 18.29
N VAL A 432 -31.37 -7.44 19.09
CA VAL A 432 -32.43 -8.44 18.91
C VAL A 432 -33.55 -7.84 18.08
N LEU A 433 -33.73 -8.35 16.87
CA LEU A 433 -34.60 -7.81 15.82
C LEU A 433 -35.75 -8.78 15.49
N ASN A 434 -36.78 -8.31 14.76
CA ASN A 434 -37.77 -9.20 14.16
C ASN A 434 -37.13 -10.13 13.12
N TYR A 435 -37.54 -11.40 13.09
CA TYR A 435 -37.11 -12.35 12.07
C TYR A 435 -37.98 -12.19 10.81
N CYS A 436 -37.34 -12.24 9.64
CA CYS A 436 -37.99 -12.15 8.33
C CYS A 436 -37.73 -13.46 7.59
N PRO A 437 -38.71 -14.39 7.51
CA PRO A 437 -38.48 -15.77 7.05
C PRO A 437 -38.35 -15.92 5.52
N GLY A 438 -38.65 -14.89 4.74
CA GLY A 438 -38.51 -14.91 3.27
C GLY A 438 -37.11 -14.57 2.74
N GLY A 439 -36.12 -14.40 3.63
CA GLY A 439 -34.76 -14.01 3.24
C GLY A 439 -34.64 -12.53 2.88
N ASP A 440 -33.65 -12.22 2.04
CA ASP A 440 -33.47 -10.88 1.47
C ASP A 440 -34.04 -10.77 0.04
N LEU A 441 -34.29 -9.54 -0.39
CA LEU A 441 -34.94 -9.24 -1.67
C LEU A 441 -33.97 -9.40 -2.86
N PHE A 442 -32.66 -9.53 -2.62
CA PHE A 442 -31.68 -9.83 -3.67
C PHE A 442 -31.73 -11.31 -4.05
N GLU A 443 -31.80 -12.22 -3.09
CA GLU A 443 -32.01 -13.65 -3.36
C GLU A 443 -33.31 -13.89 -4.13
N LEU A 444 -34.42 -13.30 -3.67
CA LEU A 444 -35.72 -13.41 -4.35
C LEU A 444 -35.68 -12.86 -5.80
N ALA A 445 -35.07 -11.69 -6.02
CA ALA A 445 -35.02 -11.06 -7.34
C ALA A 445 -34.12 -11.81 -8.35
N ASN A 446 -33.10 -12.54 -7.88
CA ASN A 446 -32.21 -13.33 -8.73
C ASN A 446 -32.73 -14.76 -8.98
N LEU A 447 -33.32 -15.42 -7.98
CA LEU A 447 -33.72 -16.83 -8.07
C LEU A 447 -35.19 -17.04 -8.45
N ASN A 448 -36.06 -16.07 -8.16
CA ASN A 448 -37.53 -16.21 -8.23
C ASN A 448 -38.23 -15.01 -8.90
N LEU A 449 -37.62 -14.48 -9.97
CA LEU A 449 -38.15 -13.35 -10.77
C LEU A 449 -39.53 -13.66 -11.40
N ASP A 450 -39.91 -14.93 -11.51
CA ASP A 450 -41.22 -15.40 -11.95
C ASP A 450 -42.33 -15.16 -10.92
N VAL A 451 -41.99 -15.15 -9.62
CA VAL A 451 -42.93 -14.92 -8.52
C VAL A 451 -43.16 -13.41 -8.26
N LEU A 452 -42.26 -12.54 -8.75
CA LEU A 452 -42.37 -11.08 -8.68
C LEU A 452 -43.42 -10.51 -9.66
N THR A 453 -44.70 -10.80 -9.38
CA THR A 453 -45.83 -10.27 -10.17
C THR A 453 -45.93 -8.73 -10.09
N PRO A 454 -46.48 -8.05 -11.10
CA PRO A 454 -46.68 -6.59 -11.07
C PRO A 454 -47.51 -6.07 -9.87
N SER A 455 -48.38 -6.90 -9.30
CA SER A 455 -49.16 -6.57 -8.10
C SER A 455 -48.30 -6.62 -6.83
N LEU A 456 -47.47 -7.67 -6.70
CA LEU A 456 -46.51 -7.83 -5.61
C LEU A 456 -45.43 -6.74 -5.62
N VAL A 457 -44.84 -6.45 -6.80
CA VAL A 457 -43.82 -5.39 -6.96
C VAL A 457 -44.40 -4.01 -6.59
N ARG A 458 -45.66 -3.72 -6.95
CA ARG A 458 -46.37 -2.50 -6.52
C ARG A 458 -46.52 -2.43 -5.01
N ARG A 459 -46.96 -3.52 -4.38
CA ARG A 459 -47.15 -3.61 -2.92
C ARG A 459 -45.83 -3.42 -2.18
N MET A 460 -44.79 -4.14 -2.55
CA MET A 460 -43.44 -4.01 -1.97
C MET A 460 -42.89 -2.58 -2.11
N PHE A 461 -43.02 -1.97 -3.28
CA PHE A 461 -42.53 -0.61 -3.50
C PHE A 461 -43.31 0.45 -2.73
N ALA A 462 -44.64 0.30 -2.60
CA ALA A 462 -45.44 1.21 -1.78
C ALA A 462 -45.07 1.16 -0.29
N GLU A 463 -44.78 -0.03 0.25
CA GLU A 463 -44.26 -0.19 1.61
C GLU A 463 -42.88 0.48 1.80
N LEU A 464 -41.97 0.32 0.82
CA LEU A 464 -40.66 0.99 0.83
C LEU A 464 -40.79 2.51 0.80
N VAL A 465 -41.64 3.07 -0.06
CA VAL A 465 -41.89 4.52 -0.13
C VAL A 465 -42.50 5.03 1.18
N ALA A 466 -43.42 4.30 1.80
CA ALA A 466 -43.98 4.65 3.10
C ALA A 466 -42.90 4.68 4.20
N ALA A 467 -42.08 3.63 4.28
CA ALA A 467 -41.02 3.46 5.28
C ALA A 467 -39.90 4.52 5.15
N VAL A 468 -39.42 4.79 3.94
CA VAL A 468 -38.36 5.78 3.70
C VAL A 468 -38.88 7.20 3.90
N ARG A 469 -40.12 7.51 3.47
CA ARG A 469 -40.77 8.80 3.78
C ARG A 469 -40.95 9.00 5.29
N TYR A 470 -41.28 7.94 6.05
CA TYR A 470 -41.35 8.00 7.51
C TYR A 470 -39.99 8.38 8.13
N LEU A 471 -38.88 7.77 7.68
CA LEU A 471 -37.53 8.17 8.12
C LEU A 471 -37.26 9.65 7.80
N HIS A 472 -37.55 10.09 6.57
CA HIS A 472 -37.32 11.47 6.14
C HIS A 472 -38.13 12.49 6.95
N LEU A 473 -39.36 12.15 7.36
CA LEU A 473 -40.20 12.97 8.25
C LEU A 473 -39.66 13.03 9.69
N GLN A 474 -38.93 12.01 10.15
CA GLN A 474 -38.17 12.03 11.40
C GLN A 474 -36.77 12.68 11.26
N TYR A 475 -36.48 13.31 10.12
CA TYR A 475 -35.17 13.87 9.77
C TYR A 475 -34.04 12.82 9.74
N ILE A 476 -34.35 11.56 9.43
CA ILE A 476 -33.37 10.47 9.26
C ILE A 476 -33.22 10.16 7.77
N VAL A 477 -32.00 9.95 7.30
CA VAL A 477 -31.69 9.41 5.96
C VAL A 477 -30.95 8.08 6.07
N HIS A 478 -31.22 7.14 5.16
CA HIS A 478 -30.75 5.76 5.26
C HIS A 478 -29.37 5.55 4.62
N ARG A 479 -29.17 6.11 3.42
CA ARG A 479 -27.90 6.19 2.67
C ARG A 479 -27.26 4.86 2.27
N ASP A 480 -27.99 3.75 2.36
CA ASP A 480 -27.57 2.41 1.89
C ASP A 480 -28.78 1.51 1.61
N ILE A 481 -29.76 2.05 0.87
CA ILE A 481 -30.93 1.27 0.41
C ILE A 481 -30.49 0.42 -0.77
N LYS A 482 -30.67 -0.89 -0.66
CA LYS A 482 -30.34 -1.90 -1.66
C LYS A 482 -31.16 -3.17 -1.45
N LEU A 483 -31.23 -4.06 -2.43
CA LEU A 483 -32.01 -5.30 -2.35
C LEU A 483 -31.58 -6.17 -1.16
N GLU A 484 -30.27 -6.23 -0.89
CA GLU A 484 -29.67 -6.98 0.22
C GLU A 484 -30.08 -6.44 1.61
N ASN A 485 -30.49 -5.17 1.70
CA ASN A 485 -30.94 -4.51 2.94
C ASN A 485 -32.47 -4.44 3.06
N ILE A 486 -33.21 -5.15 2.18
CA ILE A 486 -34.67 -5.26 2.23
C ILE A 486 -35.00 -6.73 2.45
N LEU A 487 -35.62 -7.04 3.59
CA LEU A 487 -35.99 -8.40 3.97
C LEU A 487 -37.46 -8.68 3.65
N VAL A 488 -37.78 -9.96 3.44
CA VAL A 488 -39.11 -10.43 3.08
C VAL A 488 -39.78 -11.11 4.30
N ASN A 489 -40.98 -10.66 4.66
CA ASN A 489 -41.66 -11.11 5.88
C ASN A 489 -42.39 -12.46 5.73
N LEU A 490 -42.54 -12.95 4.50
CA LEU A 490 -43.27 -14.18 4.15
C LEU A 490 -42.37 -15.12 3.34
N PRO A 491 -42.39 -16.45 3.57
CA PRO A 491 -41.69 -17.40 2.70
C PRO A 491 -42.25 -17.39 1.27
N THR A 492 -41.41 -17.53 0.24
CA THR A 492 -41.82 -17.49 -1.18
C THR A 492 -42.96 -18.45 -1.51
N ALA A 493 -42.99 -19.64 -0.89
CA ALA A 493 -44.07 -20.62 -1.07
C ALA A 493 -45.46 -20.09 -0.65
N ALA A 494 -45.53 -19.17 0.31
CA ALA A 494 -46.79 -18.57 0.76
C ALA A 494 -47.35 -17.55 -0.25
N PHE A 495 -46.55 -17.04 -1.19
CA PHE A 495 -46.98 -16.01 -2.13
C PHE A 495 -48.13 -16.49 -3.04
N HIS A 496 -48.19 -17.78 -3.35
CA HIS A 496 -49.27 -18.38 -4.14
C HIS A 496 -50.62 -18.50 -3.39
N THR A 497 -50.64 -18.30 -2.07
CA THR A 497 -51.88 -18.32 -1.27
C THR A 497 -52.55 -16.94 -1.16
N ILE A 498 -51.83 -15.86 -1.47
CA ILE A 498 -52.30 -14.48 -1.36
C ILE A 498 -52.82 -14.02 -2.73
N GLY A 499 -54.15 -14.07 -2.89
CA GLY A 499 -54.82 -13.69 -4.15
C GLY A 499 -54.84 -12.17 -4.43
N ASP A 500 -54.76 -11.33 -3.40
CA ASP A 500 -54.67 -9.87 -3.55
C ASP A 500 -53.68 -9.25 -2.56
N TRP A 501 -52.64 -8.63 -3.13
CA TRP A 501 -51.57 -7.95 -2.40
C TRP A 501 -51.94 -6.53 -1.95
N GLN A 502 -52.95 -5.90 -2.56
CA GLN A 502 -53.34 -4.53 -2.20
C GLN A 502 -54.04 -4.52 -0.84
N HIS A 503 -54.96 -5.45 -0.61
CA HIS A 503 -55.75 -5.57 0.63
C HIS A 503 -55.10 -6.47 1.70
N HIS A 504 -53.85 -6.92 1.52
CA HIS A 504 -53.14 -7.73 2.51
C HIS A 504 -52.85 -6.91 3.80
N PRO A 505 -53.27 -7.36 5.01
CA PRO A 505 -53.25 -6.52 6.21
C PRO A 505 -51.87 -6.30 6.83
N TYR A 506 -50.92 -7.21 6.61
CA TYR A 506 -49.57 -7.16 7.21
C TYR A 506 -48.51 -6.76 6.18
N PRO A 507 -47.38 -6.14 6.59
CA PRO A 507 -46.32 -5.73 5.67
C PRO A 507 -45.64 -6.94 5.01
N VAL A 508 -45.40 -6.86 3.70
CA VAL A 508 -44.72 -7.88 2.91
C VAL A 508 -43.20 -7.79 3.08
N ILE A 509 -42.66 -6.58 3.28
CA ILE A 509 -41.21 -6.35 3.41
C ILE A 509 -40.82 -5.58 4.68
N THR A 510 -39.54 -5.67 5.05
CA THR A 510 -38.92 -4.95 6.16
C THR A 510 -37.59 -4.36 5.68
N LEU A 511 -37.47 -3.04 5.64
CA LEU A 511 -36.21 -2.35 5.37
C LEU A 511 -35.32 -2.38 6.64
N THR A 512 -34.03 -2.72 6.46
CA THR A 512 -33.07 -2.99 7.55
C THR A 512 -31.68 -2.37 7.30
N ASP A 513 -30.78 -2.57 8.26
CA ASP A 513 -29.38 -2.08 8.31
C ASP A 513 -29.20 -0.56 8.31
N LEU A 514 -29.49 0.05 9.46
CA LEU A 514 -29.36 1.50 9.68
C LEU A 514 -27.95 1.92 10.13
N GLY A 515 -26.93 1.07 9.99
CA GLY A 515 -25.55 1.34 10.39
C GLY A 515 -24.88 2.52 9.67
N LEU A 516 -25.34 2.85 8.44
CA LEU A 516 -24.98 4.06 7.70
C LEU A 516 -26.01 5.20 7.82
N GLY A 517 -27.09 4.99 8.57
CA GLY A 517 -28.13 5.98 8.81
C GLY A 517 -27.62 7.20 9.58
N ARG A 518 -28.25 8.36 9.36
CA ARG A 518 -27.94 9.59 10.11
C ARG A 518 -29.14 10.53 10.18
N TYR A 519 -29.25 11.26 11.28
CA TYR A 519 -30.06 12.47 11.34
C TYR A 519 -29.45 13.56 10.43
N ILE A 520 -30.30 14.21 9.63
CA ILE A 520 -30.00 15.50 8.98
C ILE A 520 -30.46 16.66 9.87
N PRO A 521 -29.85 17.86 9.74
CA PRO A 521 -30.33 19.06 10.44
C PRO A 521 -31.79 19.39 10.13
N ARG A 522 -32.44 20.07 11.08
CA ARG A 522 -33.79 20.64 10.87
C ARG A 522 -33.66 22.02 10.22
N PRO A 523 -34.56 22.42 9.29
CA PRO A 523 -34.59 23.77 8.76
C PRO A 523 -34.62 24.82 9.89
N PRO A 524 -33.87 25.94 9.78
CA PRO A 524 -33.25 26.47 8.56
C PRO A 524 -31.85 25.92 8.22
N GLU A 525 -31.29 25.00 9.01
CA GLU A 525 -29.94 24.46 8.75
C GLU A 525 -29.89 23.59 7.47
N SER A 526 -28.71 23.53 6.85
CA SER A 526 -28.52 22.83 5.57
C SER A 526 -28.63 21.31 5.74
N PRO A 527 -29.45 20.60 4.91
CA PRO A 527 -29.57 19.15 4.93
C PRO A 527 -28.46 18.43 4.13
N LEU A 528 -27.50 19.17 3.57
CA LEU A 528 -26.48 18.65 2.68
C LEU A 528 -25.42 17.82 3.42
N LEU A 529 -24.88 16.82 2.71
CA LEU A 529 -23.89 15.86 3.20
C LEU A 529 -22.71 15.79 2.22
N GLU A 530 -21.49 15.76 2.76
CA GLU A 530 -20.24 15.64 1.99
C GLU A 530 -19.72 14.19 1.94
N ARG A 531 -19.88 13.43 3.03
CA ARG A 531 -19.27 12.10 3.17
C ARG A 531 -19.94 11.09 2.25
N ARG A 532 -19.19 10.60 1.26
CA ARG A 532 -19.55 9.46 0.41
C ARG A 532 -19.73 8.19 1.25
N CYS A 533 -20.81 7.44 1.01
CA CYS A 533 -21.09 6.12 1.60
C CYS A 533 -22.21 5.41 0.83
N GLY A 534 -22.46 4.14 1.15
CA GLY A 534 -23.43 3.26 0.48
C GLY A 534 -22.78 2.39 -0.62
N SER A 535 -23.46 1.32 -1.05
CA SER A 535 -23.03 0.45 -2.15
C SER A 535 -22.90 1.21 -3.49
N GLU A 536 -21.78 1.00 -4.22
CA GLU A 536 -21.43 1.78 -5.44
C GLU A 536 -22.52 1.72 -6.52
N ASP A 537 -23.07 0.54 -6.81
CA ASP A 537 -24.05 0.34 -7.89
C ASP A 537 -25.45 0.92 -7.59
N TYR A 538 -25.73 1.26 -6.33
CA TYR A 538 -26.96 1.92 -5.88
C TYR A 538 -26.76 3.42 -5.60
N ALA A 539 -25.51 3.91 -5.59
CA ALA A 539 -25.20 5.29 -5.23
C ALA A 539 -25.66 6.30 -6.29
N ALA A 540 -26.08 7.49 -5.84
CA ALA A 540 -26.48 8.56 -6.75
C ALA A 540 -25.26 9.22 -7.44
N PRO A 541 -25.40 9.77 -8.66
CA PRO A 541 -24.31 10.38 -9.43
C PRO A 541 -23.51 11.42 -8.64
N GLU A 542 -24.20 12.28 -7.89
CA GLU A 542 -23.61 13.29 -7.02
C GLU A 542 -22.68 12.69 -5.94
N VAL A 543 -23.02 11.53 -5.37
CA VAL A 543 -22.21 10.84 -4.35
C VAL A 543 -20.93 10.23 -4.97
N LEU A 544 -21.04 9.65 -6.17
CA LEU A 544 -19.89 9.09 -6.90
C LEU A 544 -18.93 10.16 -7.44
N ILE A 545 -19.46 11.34 -7.78
CA ILE A 545 -18.65 12.50 -8.17
C ILE A 545 -18.09 13.23 -6.93
N GLY A 546 -18.76 13.12 -5.78
CA GLY A 546 -18.37 13.76 -4.52
C GLY A 546 -18.78 15.22 -4.42
N GLN A 547 -19.98 15.52 -4.90
CA GLN A 547 -20.64 16.80 -4.67
C GLN A 547 -21.42 16.73 -3.35
N GLU A 548 -21.64 17.88 -2.71
CA GLU A 548 -22.59 17.99 -1.59
C GLU A 548 -24.00 17.52 -2.04
N TYR A 549 -24.62 16.64 -1.26
CA TYR A 549 -25.89 16.01 -1.63
C TYR A 549 -26.91 16.01 -0.49
N ASP A 550 -28.19 16.18 -0.82
CA ASP A 550 -29.27 15.93 0.13
C ASP A 550 -29.50 14.41 0.23
N GLY A 551 -29.32 13.85 1.42
CA GLY A 551 -29.47 12.40 1.65
C GLY A 551 -30.83 11.85 1.23
N ARG A 552 -31.89 12.66 1.26
CA ARG A 552 -33.24 12.26 0.85
C ARG A 552 -33.34 12.02 -0.65
N ASN A 553 -32.63 12.84 -1.44
CA ASN A 553 -32.55 12.69 -2.90
C ASN A 553 -31.66 11.51 -3.31
N THR A 554 -30.74 11.07 -2.45
CA THR A 554 -29.95 9.85 -2.63
C THR A 554 -30.76 8.59 -2.30
N ASP A 555 -31.49 8.59 -1.18
CA ASP A 555 -32.41 7.50 -0.82
C ASP A 555 -33.49 7.31 -1.92
N ALA A 556 -33.99 8.41 -2.49
CA ALA A 556 -34.92 8.40 -3.61
C ALA A 556 -34.32 7.76 -4.88
N TRP A 557 -33.07 8.10 -5.23
CA TRP A 557 -32.36 7.47 -6.36
C TRP A 557 -32.21 5.96 -6.15
N ALA A 558 -31.80 5.52 -4.95
CA ALA A 558 -31.62 4.12 -4.61
C ALA A 558 -32.93 3.31 -4.70
N LEU A 559 -34.07 3.91 -4.31
CA LEU A 559 -35.39 3.32 -4.55
C LEU A 559 -35.71 3.15 -6.05
N GLY A 560 -35.25 4.07 -6.91
CA GLY A 560 -35.34 3.92 -8.37
C GLY A 560 -34.51 2.74 -8.90
N VAL A 561 -33.32 2.51 -8.34
CA VAL A 561 -32.46 1.35 -8.67
C VAL A 561 -33.13 0.04 -8.25
N VAL A 562 -33.70 -0.01 -7.04
CA VAL A 562 -34.45 -1.17 -6.52
C VAL A 562 -35.68 -1.47 -7.39
N LEU A 563 -36.48 -0.46 -7.75
CA LEU A 563 -37.68 -0.68 -8.57
C LEU A 563 -37.34 -1.17 -10.00
N TYR A 564 -36.30 -0.60 -10.63
CA TYR A 564 -35.79 -1.13 -11.90
C TYR A 564 -35.42 -2.61 -11.74
N ALA A 565 -34.66 -2.96 -10.70
CA ALA A 565 -34.18 -4.32 -10.50
C ALA A 565 -35.30 -5.35 -10.27
N LEU A 566 -36.36 -4.98 -9.54
CA LEU A 566 -37.56 -5.82 -9.36
C LEU A 566 -38.36 -6.02 -10.66
N MET A 567 -38.30 -5.09 -11.60
CA MET A 567 -38.95 -5.21 -12.91
C MET A 567 -38.11 -6.04 -13.89
N GLU A 568 -36.80 -5.81 -13.93
CA GLU A 568 -35.91 -6.28 -14.99
C GLU A 568 -35.03 -7.49 -14.62
N GLY A 569 -34.83 -7.79 -13.33
CA GLY A 569 -33.94 -8.87 -12.87
C GLY A 569 -32.44 -8.59 -13.05
N ARG A 570 -32.08 -7.30 -13.15
CA ARG A 570 -30.71 -6.77 -13.35
C ARG A 570 -30.65 -5.32 -12.89
N LEU A 571 -29.46 -4.77 -12.63
CA LEU A 571 -29.33 -3.36 -12.26
C LEU A 571 -29.44 -2.45 -13.51
N PRO A 572 -29.94 -1.21 -13.37
CA PRO A 572 -30.11 -0.28 -14.51
C PRO A 572 -28.78 0.03 -15.21
N PHE A 573 -27.69 0.12 -14.44
CA PHE A 573 -26.36 0.44 -14.94
C PHE A 573 -25.51 -0.79 -15.28
N ASP A 574 -26.05 -2.02 -15.25
CA ASP A 574 -25.34 -3.20 -15.72
C ASP A 574 -25.02 -3.13 -17.22
N PRO A 575 -23.94 -3.77 -17.70
CA PRO A 575 -23.69 -3.90 -19.14
C PRO A 575 -24.91 -4.48 -19.87
N ILE A 576 -25.29 -3.86 -20.99
CA ILE A 576 -26.41 -4.34 -21.82
C ILE A 576 -25.99 -5.69 -22.46
N PRO A 577 -26.85 -6.73 -22.43
CA PRO A 577 -26.51 -8.02 -23.04
C PRO A 577 -26.17 -7.88 -24.53
N GLY A 578 -25.05 -8.48 -24.96
CA GLY A 578 -24.55 -8.41 -26.34
C GLY A 578 -23.81 -7.11 -26.73
N ALA A 579 -23.88 -6.04 -25.94
CA ALA A 579 -23.18 -4.78 -26.25
C ALA A 579 -21.66 -4.88 -25.95
N ARG A 580 -20.82 -4.28 -26.82
CA ARG A 580 -19.37 -4.17 -26.56
C ARG A 580 -19.11 -3.27 -25.35
N ARG A 581 -18.52 -3.83 -24.29
CA ARG A 581 -18.12 -3.12 -23.07
C ARG A 581 -17.20 -1.93 -23.41
N ARG A 582 -17.60 -0.71 -23.03
CA ARG A 582 -16.85 0.55 -23.27
C ARG A 582 -16.66 1.43 -22.02
N SER A 583 -17.31 1.15 -20.90
CA SER A 583 -17.26 1.96 -19.68
C SER A 583 -17.37 1.14 -18.38
N PRO A 584 -16.77 1.59 -17.26
CA PRO A 584 -17.12 1.13 -15.90
C PRO A 584 -18.57 1.48 -15.51
N THR A 585 -19.12 0.80 -14.50
CA THR A 585 -20.50 1.05 -14.01
C THR A 585 -20.66 2.45 -13.41
N SER A 586 -19.73 2.88 -12.55
CA SER A 586 -19.71 4.25 -12.00
C SER A 586 -19.63 5.35 -13.07
N HIS A 587 -19.03 5.09 -14.24
CA HIS A 587 -19.04 6.04 -15.35
C HIS A 587 -20.43 6.13 -16.03
N ARG A 588 -21.21 5.04 -16.06
CA ARG A 588 -22.60 5.06 -16.54
C ARG A 588 -23.50 5.78 -15.55
N ILE A 589 -23.39 5.46 -14.25
CA ILE A 589 -24.11 6.15 -13.17
C ILE A 589 -23.84 7.66 -13.23
N ALA A 590 -22.57 8.09 -13.24
CA ALA A 590 -22.18 9.50 -13.24
C ALA A 590 -22.74 10.33 -14.42
N ARG A 591 -23.13 9.67 -15.53
CA ARG A 591 -23.75 10.32 -16.70
C ARG A 591 -25.27 10.17 -16.75
N CYS A 592 -25.83 9.25 -15.97
CA CYS A 592 -27.17 8.66 -16.09
C CYS A 592 -27.38 7.87 -17.40
N GLU A 593 -26.37 7.08 -17.83
CA GLU A 593 -26.46 6.16 -18.98
C GLU A 593 -27.09 4.82 -18.56
N TRP A 594 -28.43 4.72 -18.60
CA TRP A 594 -29.19 3.46 -18.46
C TRP A 594 -30.31 3.37 -19.52
N GLN A 595 -30.87 2.18 -19.69
CA GLN A 595 -32.00 1.91 -20.58
C GLN A 595 -32.75 0.66 -20.10
N TRP A 596 -34.00 0.47 -20.56
CA TRP A 596 -34.75 -0.78 -20.41
C TRP A 596 -34.14 -1.91 -21.26
N VAL A 597 -34.42 -3.18 -20.91
CA VAL A 597 -33.91 -4.36 -21.65
C VAL A 597 -35.01 -5.42 -21.82
N ARG A 598 -35.65 -5.86 -20.74
CA ARG A 598 -36.82 -6.76 -20.76
C ARG A 598 -38.04 -6.07 -21.39
N PHE A 599 -38.24 -4.80 -21.09
CA PHE A 599 -39.35 -3.97 -21.59
C PHE A 599 -38.98 -3.07 -22.78
N ALA A 600 -37.78 -3.24 -23.34
CA ALA A 600 -37.37 -2.53 -24.56
C ALA A 600 -37.89 -3.23 -25.83
N ASP A 601 -38.01 -2.48 -26.93
CA ASP A 601 -38.31 -2.99 -28.27
C ASP A 601 -37.03 -3.53 -28.97
N LYS A 602 -36.90 -3.38 -30.30
CA LYS A 602 -35.70 -3.80 -31.05
C LYS A 602 -34.64 -2.71 -31.18
N ASP A 603 -35.05 -1.45 -31.05
CA ASP A 603 -34.21 -0.27 -31.22
C ASP A 603 -33.70 0.27 -29.86
N GLY A 604 -34.36 -0.13 -28.76
CA GLY A 604 -33.94 0.11 -27.38
C GLY A 604 -34.94 0.93 -26.56
N GLU A 605 -36.06 1.34 -27.16
CA GLU A 605 -37.09 2.20 -26.58
C GLU A 605 -38.18 1.38 -25.88
N TRP A 606 -39.03 2.01 -25.06
CA TRP A 606 -40.05 1.30 -24.28
C TRP A 606 -41.16 0.66 -25.13
N ASP A 607 -41.29 -0.66 -25.03
CA ASP A 607 -42.34 -1.45 -25.66
C ASP A 607 -43.61 -1.40 -24.80
N HIS A 608 -44.53 -0.49 -25.13
CA HIS A 608 -45.82 -0.34 -24.42
C HIS A 608 -46.64 -1.65 -24.36
N THR A 609 -46.49 -2.56 -25.33
CA THR A 609 -47.15 -3.87 -25.34
C THR A 609 -46.59 -4.81 -24.28
N LYS A 610 -45.27 -4.86 -24.09
CA LYS A 610 -44.65 -5.58 -22.96
C LYS A 610 -44.90 -4.87 -21.62
N GLY A 611 -44.93 -3.53 -21.66
CA GLY A 611 -44.99 -2.65 -20.51
C GLY A 611 -46.37 -2.44 -19.87
N GLN A 612 -47.45 -2.90 -20.53
CA GLN A 612 -48.84 -2.51 -20.22
C GLN A 612 -49.25 -2.61 -18.74
N ASN A 613 -48.74 -3.60 -18.00
CA ASN A 613 -49.10 -3.81 -16.58
C ASN A 613 -48.19 -3.09 -15.56
N VAL A 614 -47.11 -2.45 -16.04
CA VAL A 614 -46.06 -1.82 -15.22
C VAL A 614 -45.73 -0.38 -15.64
N GLU A 615 -46.55 0.24 -16.49
CA GLU A 615 -46.31 1.60 -17.01
C GLU A 615 -46.25 2.68 -15.91
N GLY A 616 -47.07 2.57 -14.87
CA GLY A 616 -46.96 3.43 -13.68
C GLY A 616 -45.70 3.22 -12.84
N ALA A 617 -45.04 2.05 -12.95
CA ALA A 617 -43.73 1.80 -12.35
C ALA A 617 -42.61 2.44 -13.17
N ARG A 618 -42.71 2.37 -14.51
CA ARG A 618 -41.79 3.02 -15.45
C ARG A 618 -41.66 4.51 -15.18
N GLU A 619 -42.78 5.23 -15.06
CA GLU A 619 -42.78 6.67 -14.79
C GLU A 619 -42.01 7.02 -13.50
N ILE A 620 -42.10 6.17 -12.48
CA ILE A 620 -41.40 6.34 -11.21
C ILE A 620 -39.91 6.06 -11.36
N VAL A 621 -39.52 4.98 -12.08
CA VAL A 621 -38.12 4.67 -12.36
C VAL A 621 -37.47 5.79 -13.19
N GLU A 622 -38.12 6.26 -14.25
CA GLU A 622 -37.66 7.39 -15.07
C GLU A 622 -37.60 8.70 -14.26
N GLY A 623 -38.53 8.90 -13.31
CA GLY A 623 -38.53 10.02 -12.39
C GLY A 623 -37.42 9.98 -11.32
N LEU A 624 -37.00 8.79 -10.89
CA LEU A 624 -36.01 8.61 -9.82
C LEU A 624 -34.58 8.44 -10.35
N LEU A 625 -34.38 7.72 -11.45
CA LEU A 625 -33.08 7.53 -12.11
C LEU A 625 -32.67 8.71 -13.01
N ALA A 626 -32.98 9.92 -12.55
CA ALA A 626 -32.70 11.19 -13.20
C ALA A 626 -31.65 12.02 -12.44
N ARG A 627 -31.06 12.99 -13.14
CA ARG A 627 -30.12 13.98 -12.56
C ARG A 627 -30.81 14.82 -11.50
N THR A 628 -30.07 15.28 -10.49
CA THR A 628 -30.58 15.91 -9.25
C THR A 628 -31.59 17.06 -9.47
N ARG A 629 -31.49 17.82 -10.58
CA ARG A 629 -32.43 18.91 -10.91
C ARG A 629 -33.78 18.45 -11.49
N SER A 630 -33.88 17.22 -11.98
CA SER A 630 -35.10 16.65 -12.59
C SER A 630 -35.60 15.40 -11.86
N ARG A 631 -34.87 14.91 -10.85
CA ARG A 631 -35.25 13.80 -9.99
C ARG A 631 -36.53 14.12 -9.20
N TRP A 632 -37.42 13.15 -9.10
CA TRP A 632 -38.65 13.29 -8.32
C TRP A 632 -38.35 13.11 -6.83
N ALA A 633 -38.83 14.03 -6.00
CA ALA A 633 -38.84 13.86 -4.55
C ALA A 633 -39.91 12.81 -4.14
N LEU A 634 -39.73 12.15 -2.98
CA LEU A 634 -40.62 11.06 -2.57
C LEU A 634 -42.06 11.52 -2.29
N GLU A 635 -42.27 12.80 -1.94
CA GLU A 635 -43.60 13.42 -1.78
C GLU A 635 -44.36 13.54 -3.12
N LYS A 636 -43.66 13.43 -4.26
CA LYS A 636 -44.29 13.26 -5.59
C LYS A 636 -44.55 11.78 -5.87
N VAL A 637 -43.56 10.90 -5.65
CA VAL A 637 -43.69 9.44 -5.89
C VAL A 637 -44.87 8.85 -5.11
N GLN A 638 -45.00 9.21 -3.83
CA GLN A 638 -46.06 8.77 -2.92
C GLN A 638 -47.47 9.26 -3.32
N LYS A 639 -47.57 10.23 -4.24
CA LYS A 639 -48.85 10.73 -4.78
C LYS A 639 -49.20 10.17 -6.15
N THR A 640 -48.35 9.32 -6.74
CA THR A 640 -48.68 8.63 -7.99
C THR A 640 -49.77 7.59 -7.73
N GLU A 641 -50.72 7.44 -8.66
CA GLU A 641 -51.82 6.48 -8.49
C GLU A 641 -51.30 5.05 -8.30
N TRP A 642 -50.21 4.70 -8.99
CA TRP A 642 -49.57 3.38 -8.89
C TRP A 642 -49.01 3.09 -7.49
N VAL A 643 -48.47 4.08 -6.76
CA VAL A 643 -48.01 3.90 -5.37
C VAL A 643 -49.18 3.92 -4.39
N VAL A 644 -50.13 4.84 -4.55
CA VAL A 644 -51.32 4.91 -3.68
C VAL A 644 -52.10 3.60 -3.73
N ARG A 645 -52.30 3.03 -4.93
CA ARG A 645 -52.94 1.72 -5.14
C ARG A 645 -52.02 0.53 -4.87
N GLY A 646 -50.92 0.71 -4.16
CA GLY A 646 -50.09 -0.39 -3.66
C GLY A 646 -50.55 -0.93 -2.32
N ILE A 647 -51.20 -0.11 -1.49
CA ILE A 647 -51.69 -0.47 -0.15
C ILE A 647 -53.13 0.06 -0.04
N MET A 648 -54.11 -0.85 -0.03
CA MET A 648 -55.54 -0.55 0.02
C MET A 648 -56.15 -1.33 1.19
N ILE A 649 -56.01 -0.83 2.42
CA ILE A 649 -56.54 -1.48 3.63
C ILE A 649 -57.30 -0.47 4.49
N ASP A 650 -58.27 -0.95 5.27
CA ASP A 650 -59.09 -0.12 6.16
C ASP A 650 -58.34 0.23 7.46
N GLY A 651 -57.27 1.04 7.32
CA GLY A 651 -56.43 1.54 8.41
C GLY A 651 -54.96 1.66 8.01
N ASP A 652 -54.09 1.93 8.99
CA ASP A 652 -52.64 1.82 8.81
C ASP A 652 -52.18 0.35 8.88
N LEU A 653 -51.08 0.03 8.19
CA LEU A 653 -50.41 -1.27 8.25
C LEU A 653 -49.97 -1.62 9.68
N ARG A 654 -50.19 -2.87 10.11
CA ARG A 654 -49.81 -3.40 11.43
C ARG A 654 -48.92 -4.63 11.30
N ARG A 655 -48.16 -4.99 12.34
CA ARG A 655 -47.46 -6.29 12.39
C ARG A 655 -48.32 -7.32 13.10
N GLU A 656 -48.17 -8.60 12.72
CA GLU A 656 -48.84 -9.76 13.37
C GLU A 656 -48.53 -9.93 14.87
N GLU A 657 -47.53 -9.20 15.37
CA GLU A 657 -47.15 -9.14 16.79
C GLU A 657 -47.91 -8.07 17.58
N ASP A 658 -48.46 -7.03 16.93
CA ASP A 658 -49.09 -5.90 17.61
C ASP A 658 -50.48 -6.27 18.18
N ASP A 659 -51.22 -7.18 17.53
CA ASP A 659 -52.60 -7.54 17.88
C ASP A 659 -52.75 -8.36 19.19
N GLU A 660 -51.66 -8.82 19.82
CA GLU A 660 -51.68 -9.43 21.16
C GLU A 660 -51.34 -8.45 22.30
N GLY A 661 -50.91 -7.22 21.98
CA GLY A 661 -50.44 -6.24 22.96
C GLY A 661 -51.52 -5.70 23.91
N ASP A 662 -52.76 -5.55 23.43
CA ASP A 662 -53.86 -4.92 24.18
C ASP A 662 -54.31 -5.74 25.40
N PHE A 663 -54.00 -7.04 25.48
CA PHE A 663 -54.37 -7.87 26.63
C PHE A 663 -53.58 -7.58 27.91
N PHE A 664 -52.49 -6.81 27.84
CA PHE A 664 -51.64 -6.44 28.98
C PHE A 664 -51.54 -4.93 29.25
N ALA A 665 -52.21 -4.07 28.49
CA ALA A 665 -52.23 -2.60 28.68
C ALA A 665 -53.01 -2.12 29.93
N GLY A 666 -53.30 -3.02 30.89
CA GLY A 666 -54.20 -2.80 32.03
C GLY A 666 -53.57 -2.20 33.31
N ARG A 667 -52.43 -1.49 33.21
CA ARG A 667 -51.86 -0.65 34.30
C ARG A 667 -50.68 0.21 33.82
N LEU A 668 -50.38 1.27 34.58
CA LEU A 668 -49.25 2.21 34.42
C LEU A 668 -49.34 3.23 33.26
N SER A 669 -50.41 4.04 33.27
CA SER A 669 -50.53 5.28 32.50
C SER A 669 -50.52 6.53 33.39
N GLU A 670 -49.49 6.70 34.24
CA GLU A 670 -49.30 7.94 34.98
C GLU A 670 -47.82 8.16 35.39
N HIS A 671 -47.46 9.41 35.73
CA HIS A 671 -46.12 9.88 36.10
C HIS A 671 -45.02 9.78 35.02
N TYR A 672 -44.90 10.83 34.20
CA TYR A 672 -43.70 11.69 34.26
C TYR A 672 -43.99 13.08 33.63
N ARG A 673 -44.00 14.12 34.48
CA ARG A 673 -44.16 15.53 34.09
C ARG A 673 -43.19 16.38 34.91
N GLY A 674 -42.14 16.91 34.29
CA GLY A 674 -41.10 17.71 34.96
C GLY A 674 -40.18 16.87 35.86
N ASP A 675 -38.93 17.26 36.11
CA ASP A 675 -38.49 18.62 36.38
C ASP A 675 -37.11 18.96 35.75
N SER A 676 -36.74 20.23 35.72
CA SER A 676 -35.45 20.71 35.21
C SER A 676 -34.48 21.04 36.34
N ARG A 677 -33.24 20.57 36.29
CA ARG A 677 -32.14 21.10 37.13
C ARG A 677 -30.76 20.96 36.48
N MET A 678 -30.08 22.09 36.33
CA MET A 678 -28.65 22.15 36.05
C MET A 678 -27.86 21.68 37.28
N VAL A 679 -26.73 20.99 37.04
CA VAL A 679 -25.63 20.87 38.01
C VAL A 679 -24.33 21.21 37.27
N SER A 680 -23.57 22.16 37.79
CA SER A 680 -22.32 22.62 37.17
C SER A 680 -21.17 21.66 37.40
N LEU A 681 -20.43 21.31 36.35
CA LEU A 681 -19.10 20.74 36.48
C LEU A 681 -18.11 21.84 36.91
N ARG A 682 -17.19 21.49 37.81
CA ARG A 682 -16.06 22.31 38.26
C ARG A 682 -14.75 21.56 38.04
N ASP A 683 -13.67 22.31 37.86
CA ASP A 683 -12.35 21.79 37.52
C ASP A 683 -11.81 20.71 38.46
N ARG A 684 -11.15 19.73 37.85
CA ARG A 684 -9.97 19.07 38.44
C ARG A 684 -8.92 18.81 37.36
N THR A 685 -8.05 19.79 37.14
CA THR A 685 -6.73 19.56 36.55
C THR A 685 -5.89 18.69 37.49
N GLN A 686 -5.30 17.60 36.99
CA GLN A 686 -4.14 16.97 37.62
C GLN A 686 -3.09 16.58 36.57
N SER A 687 -1.83 16.56 37.01
CA SER A 687 -0.64 16.58 36.17
C SER A 687 -0.22 15.20 35.66
N PHE A 688 0.34 15.16 34.45
CA PHE A 688 1.25 14.08 34.06
C PHE A 688 2.48 14.07 34.98
N SER A 689 2.84 12.90 35.50
CA SER A 689 4.12 12.62 36.16
C SER A 689 4.51 11.17 35.90
N THR A 690 5.80 10.87 35.89
CA THR A 690 6.37 9.68 35.25
C THR A 690 6.47 8.44 36.17
N THR A 691 6.64 7.27 35.54
CA THR A 691 7.26 6.06 36.09
C THR A 691 6.49 5.31 37.19
N ALA A 692 5.44 4.58 36.80
CA ALA A 692 4.88 3.48 37.59
C ALA A 692 5.45 2.12 37.11
N LYS A 693 6.37 1.51 37.87
CA LYS A 693 6.86 0.14 37.60
C LYS A 693 5.70 -0.87 37.73
N ARG A 694 5.29 -1.48 36.61
CA ARG A 694 4.39 -2.65 36.64
C ARG A 694 5.12 -3.84 37.28
N LYS A 695 4.58 -4.38 38.37
CA LYS A 695 4.95 -5.73 38.82
C LYS A 695 4.28 -6.73 37.89
N ALA A 696 5.05 -7.67 37.33
CA ALA A 696 4.49 -8.88 36.76
C ALA A 696 3.97 -9.77 37.91
N ASP A 697 2.80 -10.37 37.71
CA ASP A 697 2.26 -11.36 38.65
C ASP A 697 2.91 -12.73 38.38
N SER A 698 3.39 -13.40 39.42
CA SER A 698 4.40 -14.47 39.29
C SER A 698 3.83 -15.89 39.20
N SER A 699 2.51 -16.04 39.04
CA SER A 699 1.84 -17.34 38.87
C SER A 699 1.36 -17.56 37.43
N ASN A 700 2.28 -18.05 36.59
CA ASN A 700 2.09 -18.40 35.17
C ASN A 700 1.70 -17.21 34.27
N PRO A 701 2.66 -16.50 33.64
CA PRO A 701 2.36 -15.32 32.82
C PRO A 701 1.56 -15.70 31.58
N ASN A 702 0.38 -15.10 31.39
CA ASN A 702 -0.44 -15.32 30.21
C ASN A 702 0.24 -14.70 28.97
N LEU A 703 0.92 -15.53 28.18
CA LEU A 703 1.77 -15.07 27.07
C LEU A 703 0.96 -14.61 25.84
N ASN A 704 -0.21 -15.21 25.60
CA ASN A 704 -1.02 -14.97 24.39
C ASN A 704 -1.90 -13.71 24.51
N LYS A 705 -1.35 -12.61 25.08
CA LYS A 705 -2.06 -11.36 25.43
C LYS A 705 -2.91 -10.78 24.30
N VAL A 706 -2.46 -10.96 23.05
CA VAL A 706 -3.09 -10.49 21.82
C VAL A 706 -3.84 -11.63 21.14
N SER A 707 -3.20 -12.77 20.86
CA SER A 707 -3.86 -13.84 20.08
C SER A 707 -4.99 -14.53 20.84
N GLN A 708 -5.04 -14.42 22.18
CA GLN A 708 -6.23 -14.80 22.95
C GLN A 708 -7.51 -14.16 22.44
N HIS A 709 -7.45 -13.00 21.78
CA HIS A 709 -8.63 -12.32 21.21
C HIS A 709 -9.29 -13.13 20.10
N VAL A 710 -8.55 -14.00 19.40
CA VAL A 710 -9.07 -14.89 18.34
C VAL A 710 -9.08 -16.37 18.75
N THR A 711 -8.29 -16.79 19.75
CA THR A 711 -8.25 -18.18 20.21
C THR A 711 -9.18 -18.51 21.38
N GLN A 712 -9.46 -17.58 22.30
CA GLN A 712 -10.17 -17.90 23.56
C GLN A 712 -11.70 -17.61 23.57
N PRO A 713 -12.23 -16.49 23.04
CA PRO A 713 -13.66 -16.21 23.06
C PRO A 713 -14.49 -17.21 22.26
N LYS A 714 -15.59 -17.71 22.83
CA LYS A 714 -16.56 -18.56 22.12
C LYS A 714 -17.21 -17.84 20.92
N SER A 715 -17.29 -16.52 20.94
CA SER A 715 -17.74 -15.69 19.81
C SER A 715 -16.79 -15.74 18.62
N GLN A 716 -15.52 -16.09 18.83
CA GLN A 716 -14.48 -16.19 17.81
C GLN A 716 -14.33 -17.62 17.26
N GLY A 717 -15.39 -18.44 17.37
CA GLY A 717 -15.46 -19.79 16.81
C GLY A 717 -15.14 -19.88 15.31
N ALA A 718 -15.42 -18.83 14.53
CA ALA A 718 -15.01 -18.76 13.13
C ALA A 718 -13.48 -18.62 12.98
N SER A 719 -12.84 -17.81 13.82
CA SER A 719 -11.39 -17.62 13.86
C SER A 719 -10.70 -18.90 14.36
N GLN A 720 -11.23 -19.50 15.42
CA GLN A 720 -10.82 -20.83 15.91
C GLN A 720 -10.93 -21.89 14.80
N ALA A 721 -12.03 -21.95 14.03
CA ALA A 721 -12.19 -22.90 12.93
C ALA A 721 -11.14 -22.70 11.81
N MET A 722 -10.80 -21.46 11.46
CA MET A 722 -9.71 -21.17 10.53
C MET A 722 -8.35 -21.58 11.10
N LEU A 723 -8.10 -21.37 12.40
CA LEU A 723 -6.87 -21.78 13.08
C LEU A 723 -6.74 -23.31 13.15
N TYR A 724 -7.83 -24.04 13.47
CA TYR A 724 -7.89 -25.51 13.34
C TYR A 724 -7.57 -25.97 11.91
N ALA A 725 -8.07 -25.27 10.88
CA ALA A 725 -7.74 -25.56 9.48
C ALA A 725 -6.28 -25.25 9.10
N THR A 726 -5.55 -24.44 9.88
CA THR A 726 -4.07 -24.29 9.77
C THR A 726 -3.28 -25.37 10.51
N GLY A 727 -3.95 -26.32 11.19
CA GLY A 727 -3.33 -27.46 11.87
C GLY A 727 -3.08 -27.27 13.37
N LEU A 728 -3.66 -26.25 14.01
CA LEU A 728 -3.61 -26.09 15.47
C LEU A 728 -4.59 -27.05 16.16
N GLU A 729 -4.21 -27.58 17.31
CA GLU A 729 -5.10 -28.33 18.21
C GLU A 729 -5.74 -27.43 19.30
N LEU A 730 -6.66 -27.99 20.08
CA LEU A 730 -7.22 -27.32 21.26
C LEU A 730 -6.15 -26.93 22.29
N SER A 731 -5.04 -27.69 22.36
CA SER A 731 -3.90 -27.35 23.23
C SER A 731 -3.15 -26.10 22.77
N ASP A 732 -3.11 -25.85 21.46
CA ASP A 732 -2.38 -24.74 20.85
C ASP A 732 -3.08 -23.39 21.00
N MET A 733 -4.40 -23.37 21.12
CA MET A 733 -5.19 -22.14 21.30
C MET A 733 -4.72 -21.30 22.50
N SER A 734 -4.16 -21.96 23.53
CA SER A 734 -3.60 -21.32 24.73
C SER A 734 -2.17 -20.77 24.57
N LYS A 735 -1.48 -21.09 23.48
CA LYS A 735 -0.09 -20.68 23.22
C LYS A 735 -0.05 -19.31 22.55
N ALA A 736 1.03 -18.56 22.77
CA ALA A 736 1.24 -17.29 22.07
C ALA A 736 1.66 -17.54 20.62
N GLN A 737 1.14 -16.70 19.72
CA GLN A 737 1.37 -16.75 18.28
C GLN A 737 2.42 -15.72 17.88
N VAL A 738 3.50 -16.19 17.26
CA VAL A 738 4.60 -15.36 16.76
C VAL A 738 4.47 -15.27 15.25
N GLY A 739 4.31 -14.04 14.75
CA GLY A 739 4.45 -13.75 13.32
C GLY A 739 5.92 -13.80 12.91
N ILE A 740 6.25 -14.55 11.87
CA ILE A 740 7.63 -14.70 11.38
C ILE A 740 7.69 -14.11 9.97
N SER A 741 8.04 -12.82 9.91
CA SER A 741 7.97 -11.98 8.73
C SER A 741 9.29 -11.97 7.95
N SER A 742 9.44 -12.88 6.99
CA SER A 742 10.57 -12.83 6.07
C SER A 742 10.36 -11.79 4.96
N VAL A 743 11.48 -11.36 4.37
CA VAL A 743 11.50 -10.56 3.14
C VAL A 743 12.09 -11.41 2.01
N TRP A 744 11.64 -12.66 1.88
CA TRP A 744 12.17 -13.64 0.93
C TRP A 744 11.63 -13.40 -0.48
N TYR A 745 12.52 -13.55 -1.47
CA TYR A 745 12.18 -13.77 -2.88
C TYR A 745 13.42 -14.29 -3.61
N SER A 746 13.23 -15.15 -4.61
CA SER A 746 14.33 -15.82 -5.33
C SER A 746 15.18 -14.90 -6.22
N GLY A 747 14.63 -13.76 -6.65
CA GLY A 747 15.26 -12.84 -7.60
C GLY A 747 16.35 -11.92 -7.04
N ASN A 748 16.92 -12.19 -5.86
CA ASN A 748 18.01 -11.40 -5.28
C ASN A 748 18.89 -12.26 -4.35
N PRO A 749 20.24 -12.28 -4.52
CA PRO A 749 21.14 -12.99 -3.61
C PRO A 749 20.97 -12.61 -2.14
N CYS A 750 20.61 -11.35 -1.85
CA CYS A 750 20.36 -10.87 -0.49
C CYS A 750 19.12 -11.46 0.18
N ASN A 751 18.20 -12.05 -0.58
CA ASN A 751 16.87 -12.47 -0.11
C ASN A 751 16.53 -13.94 -0.39
N MET A 752 17.23 -14.62 -1.30
CA MET A 752 16.86 -15.95 -1.78
C MET A 752 16.93 -17.06 -0.72
N HIS A 753 17.82 -16.93 0.27
CA HIS A 753 18.03 -17.89 1.37
C HIS A 753 17.15 -17.64 2.60
N LEU A 754 16.40 -16.52 2.63
CA LEU A 754 15.64 -16.12 3.82
C LEU A 754 14.45 -17.04 4.14
N LEU A 755 14.01 -17.87 3.19
CA LEU A 755 12.99 -18.90 3.43
C LEU A 755 13.53 -20.04 4.31
N ASP A 756 14.75 -20.50 4.04
CA ASP A 756 15.43 -21.50 4.89
C ASP A 756 15.66 -20.96 6.30
N LEU A 757 16.06 -19.68 6.41
CA LEU A 757 16.17 -19.00 7.71
C LEU A 757 14.80 -18.88 8.40
N ASN A 758 13.72 -18.58 7.67
CA ASN A 758 12.36 -18.53 8.22
C ASN A 758 11.94 -19.90 8.78
N HIS A 759 12.21 -21.01 8.08
CA HIS A 759 11.95 -22.35 8.60
C HIS A 759 12.75 -22.66 9.89
N ARG A 760 14.00 -22.17 10.01
CA ARG A 760 14.78 -22.32 11.26
C ARG A 760 14.31 -21.41 12.39
N VAL A 761 13.79 -20.21 12.10
CA VAL A 761 13.14 -19.36 13.11
C VAL A 761 11.84 -20.01 13.59
N LYS A 762 11.02 -20.56 12.68
CA LYS A 762 9.81 -21.33 13.05
C LYS A 762 10.15 -22.51 13.96
N GLU A 763 11.13 -23.33 13.58
CA GLU A 763 11.62 -24.43 14.39
C GLU A 763 12.08 -23.96 15.79
N GLY A 764 12.78 -22.82 15.87
CA GLY A 764 13.19 -22.20 17.13
C GLY A 764 12.01 -21.76 18.02
N VAL A 765 10.95 -21.20 17.43
CA VAL A 765 9.71 -20.77 18.10
C VAL A 765 8.91 -21.98 18.61
N GLU A 766 8.72 -23.00 17.78
CA GLU A 766 7.94 -24.19 18.13
C GLU A 766 8.61 -25.02 19.24
N ARG A 767 9.94 -25.15 19.21
CA ARG A 767 10.76 -25.75 20.30
C ARG A 767 10.55 -25.08 21.66
N GLN A 768 10.01 -23.86 21.70
CA GLN A 768 9.73 -23.11 22.93
C GLN A 768 8.28 -23.23 23.41
N GLY A 769 7.44 -24.00 22.72
CA GLY A 769 6.01 -24.15 23.04
C GLY A 769 5.16 -22.95 22.61
N LEU A 770 5.60 -22.23 21.59
CA LEU A 770 4.87 -21.13 20.93
C LEU A 770 4.45 -21.56 19.51
N ILE A 771 3.52 -20.83 18.89
CA ILE A 771 3.09 -21.08 17.50
C ILE A 771 3.83 -20.14 16.55
N GLY A 772 4.52 -20.68 15.54
CA GLY A 772 5.25 -19.92 14.53
C GLY A 772 4.48 -19.78 13.21
N TYR A 773 3.82 -18.64 13.01
CA TYR A 773 3.13 -18.32 11.75
C TYR A 773 4.05 -17.57 10.78
N GLN A 774 4.55 -18.28 9.77
CA GLN A 774 5.41 -17.73 8.73
C GLN A 774 4.56 -16.89 7.76
N PHE A 775 4.99 -15.65 7.51
CA PHE A 775 4.46 -14.84 6.41
C PHE A 775 5.59 -14.05 5.75
N ASN A 776 5.31 -13.46 4.59
CA ASN A 776 6.33 -12.83 3.76
C ASN A 776 5.87 -11.47 3.24
N THR A 777 6.78 -10.50 3.19
CA THR A 777 6.56 -9.18 2.58
C THR A 777 7.49 -8.96 1.39
N ILE A 778 7.19 -7.96 0.57
CA ILE A 778 7.92 -7.63 -0.65
C ILE A 778 9.32 -7.09 -0.37
N GLY A 779 10.21 -7.15 -1.35
CA GLY A 779 11.50 -6.46 -1.33
C GLY A 779 11.92 -6.03 -2.75
N VAL A 780 12.88 -5.13 -2.82
CA VAL A 780 13.51 -4.67 -4.08
C VAL A 780 15.02 -4.85 -3.94
N SER A 781 15.68 -5.33 -5.00
CA SER A 781 17.14 -5.38 -5.05
C SER A 781 17.69 -4.03 -5.51
N ASP A 782 18.32 -3.29 -4.61
CA ASP A 782 19.05 -2.07 -4.97
C ASP A 782 20.12 -2.34 -6.03
N ALA A 783 20.87 -3.45 -5.91
CA ALA A 783 21.93 -3.81 -6.86
C ALA A 783 21.40 -4.06 -8.29
N ILE A 784 20.28 -4.77 -8.44
CA ILE A 784 19.70 -5.06 -9.77
C ILE A 784 18.98 -3.83 -10.36
N SER A 785 18.41 -2.98 -9.51
CA SER A 785 17.66 -1.80 -9.95
C SER A 785 18.53 -0.56 -10.22
N MET A 786 19.78 -0.56 -9.74
CA MET A 786 20.79 0.49 -9.89
C MET A 786 20.97 0.96 -11.35
N GLY A 787 21.05 2.28 -11.56
CA GLY A 787 21.22 2.86 -12.90
C GLY A 787 20.04 2.64 -13.85
N THR A 788 18.85 2.31 -13.32
CA THR A 788 17.61 2.15 -14.07
C THR A 788 16.43 2.86 -13.40
N LYS A 789 15.35 3.07 -14.15
CA LYS A 789 14.06 3.58 -13.62
C LYS A 789 13.45 2.67 -12.53
N GLY A 790 13.94 1.45 -12.34
CA GLY A 790 13.56 0.57 -11.24
C GLY A 790 14.02 1.08 -9.87
N MET A 791 15.14 1.82 -9.78
CA MET A 791 15.68 2.33 -8.52
C MET A 791 14.71 3.31 -7.81
N ARG A 792 13.76 3.91 -8.53
CA ARG A 792 12.68 4.72 -7.96
C ARG A 792 11.74 3.94 -7.04
N TYR A 793 11.71 2.61 -7.14
CA TYR A 793 10.97 1.73 -6.24
C TYR A 793 11.77 1.29 -5.00
N SER A 794 13.07 1.63 -4.90
CA SER A 794 13.93 1.27 -3.76
C SER A 794 13.44 1.88 -2.45
N LEU A 795 13.53 3.21 -2.26
CA LEU A 795 13.32 3.82 -0.94
C LEU A 795 11.90 3.57 -0.42
N GLN A 796 10.89 3.76 -1.27
CA GLN A 796 9.47 3.49 -0.93
C GLN A 796 9.17 2.03 -0.58
N SER A 797 10.08 1.08 -0.85
CA SER A 797 9.91 -0.30 -0.39
C SER A 797 10.12 -0.43 1.12
N ARG A 798 10.87 0.48 1.77
CA ARG A 798 10.96 0.59 3.24
C ARG A 798 9.56 0.73 3.85
N ASP A 799 8.80 1.69 3.32
CA ASP A 799 7.50 2.10 3.84
C ASP A 799 6.45 1.02 3.54
N LEU A 800 6.44 0.51 2.31
CA LEU A 800 5.58 -0.61 1.92
C LEU A 800 5.87 -1.90 2.72
N ILE A 801 7.12 -2.14 3.13
CA ILE A 801 7.49 -3.24 4.05
C ILE A 801 6.91 -2.98 5.45
N ALA A 802 7.02 -1.74 5.94
CA ALA A 802 6.49 -1.35 7.24
C ALA A 802 4.97 -1.56 7.31
N ASP A 803 4.24 -0.95 6.36
CA ASP A 803 2.78 -1.03 6.23
C ASP A 803 2.30 -2.49 6.08
N SER A 804 3.05 -3.34 5.36
CA SER A 804 2.69 -4.74 5.14
C SER A 804 2.81 -5.59 6.41
N ILE A 805 3.88 -5.42 7.19
CA ILE A 805 4.07 -6.16 8.45
C ILE A 805 3.10 -5.65 9.51
N GLU A 806 2.88 -4.34 9.58
CA GLU A 806 1.87 -3.70 10.43
C GLU A 806 0.46 -4.24 10.13
N THR A 807 0.09 -4.34 8.85
CA THR A 807 -1.20 -4.88 8.40
C THR A 807 -1.40 -6.33 8.87
N VAL A 808 -0.39 -7.20 8.69
CA VAL A 808 -0.50 -8.62 9.08
C VAL A 808 -0.51 -8.76 10.61
N MET A 809 0.38 -8.07 11.33
CA MET A 809 0.40 -8.11 12.79
C MET A 809 -0.90 -7.57 13.40
N GLY A 810 -1.44 -6.48 12.85
CA GLY A 810 -2.73 -5.92 13.23
C GLY A 810 -3.87 -6.91 12.99
N GLY A 811 -4.03 -7.38 11.75
CA GLY A 811 -5.16 -8.21 11.33
C GLY A 811 -5.17 -9.64 11.88
N GLN A 812 -4.00 -10.26 12.10
CA GLN A 812 -3.89 -11.65 12.55
C GLN A 812 -3.71 -11.80 14.08
N TRP A 813 -3.71 -10.70 14.84
CA TRP A 813 -3.62 -10.70 16.31
C TRP A 813 -2.38 -11.42 16.91
N TYR A 814 -1.30 -11.57 16.14
CA TYR A 814 -0.05 -12.20 16.63
C TYR A 814 0.55 -11.43 17.82
N ASP A 815 0.96 -12.14 18.86
CA ASP A 815 1.47 -11.58 20.12
C ASP A 815 2.85 -10.93 19.97
N ALA A 816 3.66 -11.47 19.07
CA ALA A 816 5.05 -11.09 18.86
C ALA A 816 5.47 -11.23 17.39
N ASN A 817 6.57 -10.58 17.01
CA ASN A 817 7.10 -10.61 15.65
C ASN A 817 8.61 -10.92 15.61
N ILE A 818 9.02 -11.87 14.76
CA ILE A 818 10.42 -12.04 14.35
C ILE A 818 10.53 -11.70 12.87
N SER A 819 11.22 -10.61 12.54
CA SER A 819 11.44 -10.23 11.14
C SER A 819 12.78 -10.71 10.62
N ILE A 820 12.80 -11.15 9.36
CA ILE A 820 13.98 -11.68 8.68
C ILE A 820 14.25 -10.89 7.38
N PRO A 821 14.81 -9.66 7.48
CA PRO A 821 15.22 -8.84 6.35
C PRO A 821 16.64 -9.17 5.86
N GLY A 822 16.93 -8.99 4.57
CA GLY A 822 18.24 -9.31 3.99
C GLY A 822 18.87 -8.24 3.09
N CYS A 823 18.11 -7.28 2.57
CA CYS A 823 18.62 -6.22 1.68
C CYS A 823 18.40 -4.82 2.25
N ASP A 824 19.22 -3.88 1.78
CA ASP A 824 19.31 -2.45 2.12
C ASP A 824 18.08 -1.84 2.80
N LYS A 825 16.96 -1.74 2.10
CA LYS A 825 15.75 -1.02 2.55
C LYS A 825 14.82 -1.88 3.41
N ASN A 826 15.09 -3.18 3.53
CA ASN A 826 14.29 -4.12 4.32
C ASN A 826 14.47 -3.88 5.83
N MET A 827 15.71 -3.79 6.31
CA MET A 827 16.02 -3.61 7.73
C MET A 827 15.29 -2.41 8.38
N PRO A 828 15.35 -1.18 7.84
CA PRO A 828 14.58 -0.07 8.42
C PRO A 828 13.06 -0.28 8.35
N GLY A 829 12.54 -0.86 7.25
CA GLY A 829 11.11 -1.12 7.10
C GLY A 829 10.55 -2.07 8.16
N VAL A 830 11.29 -3.15 8.49
CA VAL A 830 10.83 -4.08 9.54
C VAL A 830 10.90 -3.47 10.94
N ILE A 831 11.91 -2.63 11.23
CA ILE A 831 11.99 -1.95 12.54
C ILE A 831 10.92 -0.85 12.66
N MET A 832 10.57 -0.15 11.57
CA MET A 832 9.43 0.79 11.55
C MET A 832 8.11 0.08 11.88
N ALA A 833 7.84 -1.09 11.29
CA ALA A 833 6.68 -1.90 11.66
C ALA A 833 6.70 -2.32 13.15
N MET A 834 7.86 -2.75 13.67
CA MET A 834 8.00 -3.09 15.08
C MET A 834 7.71 -1.88 15.99
N GLY A 835 8.18 -0.69 15.62
CA GLY A 835 7.91 0.56 16.32
C GLY A 835 6.42 0.88 16.39
N ARG A 836 5.75 0.98 15.22
CA ARG A 836 4.32 1.27 15.11
C ARG A 836 3.44 0.25 15.86
N VAL A 837 3.70 -1.04 15.67
CA VAL A 837 2.92 -2.14 16.28
C VAL A 837 3.20 -2.29 17.79
N ASN A 838 4.42 -1.94 18.23
CA ASN A 838 4.88 -1.92 19.63
C ASN A 838 4.54 -3.18 20.47
N ARG A 839 4.64 -4.35 19.84
CA ARG A 839 4.55 -5.69 20.47
C ARG A 839 5.95 -6.30 20.60
N PRO A 840 6.20 -7.21 21.56
CA PRO A 840 7.48 -7.91 21.71
C PRO A 840 8.03 -8.42 20.37
N SER A 841 9.19 -7.91 19.95
CA SER A 841 9.73 -8.14 18.61
C SER A 841 11.25 -8.18 18.59
N LEU A 842 11.83 -8.89 17.62
CA LEU A 842 13.26 -8.84 17.32
C LEU A 842 13.54 -9.02 15.82
N MET A 843 14.67 -8.53 15.36
CA MET A 843 15.16 -8.71 13.99
C MET A 843 16.26 -9.78 13.93
N VAL A 844 16.19 -10.67 12.95
CA VAL A 844 17.24 -11.61 12.56
C VAL A 844 17.75 -11.17 11.19
N TYR A 845 18.93 -10.54 11.13
CA TYR A 845 19.49 -10.12 9.84
C TYR A 845 19.80 -11.33 8.96
N GLY A 846 19.51 -11.25 7.66
CA GLY A 846 19.83 -12.29 6.68
C GLY A 846 21.32 -12.63 6.55
N GLY A 847 22.21 -11.74 6.98
CA GLY A 847 23.66 -11.92 6.94
C GLY A 847 24.33 -11.42 5.65
N THR A 848 25.63 -11.15 5.75
CA THR A 848 26.47 -10.72 4.63
C THR A 848 26.75 -11.87 3.65
N ILE A 849 26.91 -11.53 2.36
CA ILE A 849 27.54 -12.39 1.35
C ILE A 849 29.04 -12.55 1.65
N LYS A 850 29.65 -13.62 1.12
CA LYS A 850 31.11 -13.80 1.04
C LYS A 850 31.69 -12.97 -0.13
N PRO A 851 32.97 -12.54 -0.07
CA PRO A 851 33.63 -11.99 -1.25
C PRO A 851 33.68 -13.01 -2.40
N GLY A 852 33.60 -12.50 -3.63
CA GLY A 852 33.84 -13.26 -4.87
C GLY A 852 35.31 -13.24 -5.28
N CYS A 853 35.65 -13.98 -6.33
CA CYS A 853 37.04 -14.16 -6.76
C CYS A 853 37.17 -14.12 -8.30
N ALA A 854 37.98 -13.19 -8.83
CA ALA A 854 38.20 -13.06 -10.28
C ALA A 854 39.46 -13.80 -10.75
N THR A 855 39.28 -14.78 -11.64
CA THR A 855 40.39 -15.55 -12.22
C THR A 855 41.33 -14.69 -13.07
N THR A 856 40.79 -13.64 -13.69
CA THR A 856 41.52 -12.67 -14.54
C THR A 856 42.20 -11.54 -13.76
N GLN A 857 42.10 -11.55 -12.42
CA GLN A 857 42.74 -10.58 -11.52
C GLN A 857 43.53 -11.31 -10.40
N ASP A 858 44.34 -12.30 -10.77
CA ASP A 858 45.20 -13.08 -9.86
C ASP A 858 44.46 -13.71 -8.65
N ASN A 859 43.16 -14.01 -8.81
CA ASN A 859 42.26 -14.50 -7.75
C ASN A 859 41.98 -13.48 -6.62
N ALA A 860 41.95 -12.18 -6.95
CA ALA A 860 41.63 -11.10 -6.00
C ALA A 860 40.15 -11.10 -5.53
N ASP A 861 39.94 -10.65 -4.30
CA ASP A 861 38.62 -10.46 -3.67
C ASP A 861 37.79 -9.35 -4.32
N ILE A 862 36.79 -9.76 -5.10
CA ILE A 862 35.84 -8.86 -5.79
C ILE A 862 34.46 -8.87 -5.12
N ASP A 863 33.71 -7.79 -5.35
CA ASP A 863 32.32 -7.68 -4.90
C ASP A 863 31.46 -6.91 -5.93
N ILE A 864 30.19 -6.66 -5.60
CA ILE A 864 29.26 -5.97 -6.49
C ILE A 864 29.75 -4.58 -6.96
N VAL A 865 30.56 -3.87 -6.16
CA VAL A 865 31.15 -2.58 -6.58
C VAL A 865 32.30 -2.79 -7.59
N SER A 866 33.03 -3.90 -7.52
CA SER A 866 33.96 -4.30 -8.59
C SER A 866 33.22 -4.47 -9.93
N ALA A 867 32.05 -5.11 -9.92
CA ALA A 867 31.22 -5.27 -11.13
C ALA A 867 30.68 -3.92 -11.66
N PHE A 868 30.33 -2.97 -10.78
CA PHE A 868 29.93 -1.62 -11.20
C PHE A 868 31.11 -0.76 -11.71
N GLN A 869 32.31 -0.93 -11.17
CA GLN A 869 33.52 -0.22 -11.60
C GLN A 869 34.05 -0.75 -12.93
N ALA A 870 33.95 -2.06 -13.18
CA ALA A 870 34.41 -2.73 -14.40
C ALA A 870 33.84 -2.12 -15.69
N TYR A 871 32.63 -1.53 -15.66
CA TYR A 871 32.07 -0.82 -16.82
C TYR A 871 32.80 0.50 -17.12
N GLY A 872 33.15 1.28 -16.09
CA GLY A 872 33.95 2.51 -16.26
C GLY A 872 35.36 2.20 -16.78
N GLN A 873 35.99 1.15 -16.22
CA GLN A 873 37.31 0.68 -16.65
C GLN A 873 37.31 0.11 -18.08
N PHE A 874 36.20 -0.49 -18.52
CA PHE A 874 36.02 -0.92 -19.91
C PHE A 874 35.91 0.27 -20.87
N ILE A 875 35.17 1.34 -20.50
CA ILE A 875 35.06 2.57 -21.30
C ILE A 875 36.42 3.28 -21.44
N THR A 876 37.25 3.29 -20.39
CA THR A 876 38.61 3.88 -20.46
C THR A 876 39.66 2.98 -21.10
N GLY A 877 39.33 1.71 -21.38
CA GLY A 877 40.27 0.72 -21.92
C GLY A 877 41.27 0.17 -20.91
N GLU A 878 41.04 0.35 -19.61
CA GLU A 878 41.84 -0.26 -18.53
C GLU A 878 41.66 -1.78 -18.45
N ILE A 879 40.46 -2.29 -18.78
CA ILE A 879 40.17 -3.72 -18.86
C ILE A 879 39.48 -4.08 -20.18
N ASN A 880 39.68 -5.31 -20.64
CA ASN A 880 38.99 -5.86 -21.81
C ASN A 880 37.64 -6.52 -21.44
N GLU A 881 36.88 -6.94 -22.46
CA GLU A 881 35.56 -7.56 -22.29
C GLU A 881 35.60 -8.91 -21.54
N GLU A 882 36.68 -9.68 -21.70
CA GLU A 882 36.86 -10.97 -21.03
C GLU A 882 37.07 -10.79 -19.52
N GLN A 883 37.94 -9.86 -19.13
CA GLN A 883 38.14 -9.44 -17.74
C GLN A 883 36.86 -8.88 -17.13
N ARG A 884 36.15 -7.99 -17.86
CA ARG A 884 34.85 -7.45 -17.43
C ARG A 884 33.83 -8.56 -17.16
N PHE A 885 33.78 -9.58 -18.02
CA PHE A 885 32.82 -10.68 -17.92
C PHE A 885 33.23 -11.82 -16.96
N ASP A 886 34.50 -11.91 -16.57
CA ASP A 886 34.96 -12.71 -15.44
C ASP A 886 34.55 -12.07 -14.10
N ILE A 887 34.81 -10.77 -13.92
CA ILE A 887 34.39 -10.01 -12.72
C ILE A 887 32.87 -10.15 -12.50
N ILE A 888 32.08 -9.92 -13.55
CA ILE A 888 30.61 -9.98 -13.48
C ILE A 888 30.09 -11.37 -13.09
N ARG A 889 30.74 -12.45 -13.54
CA ARG A 889 30.30 -13.82 -13.23
C ARG A 889 30.67 -14.28 -11.82
N HIS A 890 31.70 -13.70 -11.21
CA HIS A 890 32.22 -14.17 -9.92
C HIS A 890 32.02 -13.20 -8.74
N ALA A 891 31.56 -11.96 -8.97
CA ALA A 891 31.36 -10.93 -7.93
C ALA A 891 30.29 -11.25 -6.86
N CYS A 892 29.39 -12.21 -7.09
CA CYS A 892 28.27 -12.56 -6.21
C CYS A 892 28.17 -14.09 -6.06
N PRO A 893 28.99 -14.72 -5.20
CA PRO A 893 29.19 -16.18 -5.20
C PRO A 893 28.10 -17.00 -4.51
N GLY A 894 27.15 -16.38 -3.80
CA GLY A 894 26.19 -17.09 -2.95
C GLY A 894 25.13 -16.19 -2.31
N GLY A 895 24.52 -16.65 -1.23
CA GLY A 895 23.49 -15.90 -0.50
C GLY A 895 24.06 -14.79 0.40
N GLY A 896 23.28 -13.72 0.59
CA GLY A 896 23.57 -12.65 1.55
C GLY A 896 23.64 -11.23 0.97
N ALA A 897 23.69 -10.25 1.86
CA ALA A 897 23.76 -8.82 1.54
C ALA A 897 25.14 -8.38 1.02
N CYS A 898 25.20 -7.24 0.31
CA CYS A 898 26.45 -6.69 -0.25
C CYS A 898 27.56 -6.54 0.82
N GLY A 899 28.74 -7.10 0.57
CA GLY A 899 29.73 -7.43 1.62
C GLY A 899 30.43 -6.27 2.35
N GLY A 900 30.48 -5.08 1.75
CA GLY A 900 31.05 -3.89 2.41
C GLY A 900 30.09 -3.25 3.43
N MET A 901 30.54 -2.17 4.08
CA MET A 901 29.72 -1.33 4.96
C MET A 901 28.80 -0.39 4.14
N TYR A 902 28.04 -0.99 3.23
CA TYR A 902 26.91 -0.39 2.52
C TYR A 902 25.68 -0.32 3.43
N THR A 903 24.51 0.14 2.96
CA THR A 903 23.35 0.38 3.83
C THR A 903 22.92 -0.87 4.57
N ALA A 904 22.92 -2.05 3.93
CA ALA A 904 22.52 -3.30 4.59
C ALA A 904 23.33 -3.59 5.87
N ASN A 905 24.66 -3.66 5.76
CA ASN A 905 25.54 -3.90 6.92
C ASN A 905 25.59 -2.70 7.89
N THR A 906 25.43 -1.46 7.39
CA THR A 906 25.32 -0.26 8.23
C THR A 906 24.07 -0.32 9.11
N MET A 907 22.92 -0.65 8.54
CA MET A 907 21.67 -0.76 9.28
C MET A 907 21.66 -1.98 10.19
N ALA A 908 22.20 -3.13 9.75
CA ALA A 908 22.30 -4.31 10.60
C ALA A 908 23.13 -4.03 11.86
N THR A 909 24.31 -3.42 11.72
CA THR A 909 25.17 -3.06 12.88
C THR A 909 24.53 -1.99 13.76
N ALA A 910 23.91 -0.96 13.17
CA ALA A 910 23.16 0.06 13.91
C ALA A 910 22.00 -0.54 14.73
N ILE A 911 21.25 -1.49 14.17
CA ILE A 911 20.11 -2.14 14.83
C ILE A 911 20.59 -3.14 15.93
N GLU A 912 21.76 -3.74 15.77
CA GLU A 912 22.39 -4.57 16.82
C GLU A 912 22.82 -3.73 18.04
N VAL A 913 23.45 -2.57 17.86
CA VAL A 913 23.81 -1.69 19.00
C VAL A 913 22.61 -0.97 19.60
N MET A 914 21.53 -0.75 18.82
CA MET A 914 20.23 -0.38 19.38
C MET A 914 19.57 -1.51 20.18
N GLY A 915 20.12 -2.73 20.20
CA GLY A 915 19.62 -3.84 20.99
C GLY A 915 18.44 -4.59 20.36
N MET A 916 18.10 -4.35 19.09
CA MET A 916 16.95 -4.97 18.41
C MET A 916 17.27 -6.28 17.67
N THR A 917 18.53 -6.75 17.70
CA THR A 917 18.94 -8.10 17.26
C THR A 917 19.59 -8.87 18.40
N LEU A 918 19.71 -10.20 18.24
CA LEU A 918 20.66 -10.96 19.04
C LEU A 918 22.11 -10.49 18.76
N PRO A 919 23.03 -10.56 19.75
CA PRO A 919 24.44 -10.26 19.53
C PRO A 919 25.06 -11.13 18.43
N GLY A 920 25.87 -10.54 17.58
CA GLY A 920 26.50 -11.17 16.42
C GLY A 920 25.67 -11.13 15.13
N SER A 921 24.37 -10.87 15.21
CA SER A 921 23.42 -10.98 14.08
C SER A 921 23.86 -10.21 12.83
N SER A 922 24.37 -8.98 13.02
CA SER A 922 24.82 -8.10 11.94
C SER A 922 26.10 -8.58 11.25
N SER A 923 26.94 -9.35 11.94
CA SER A 923 28.23 -9.84 11.44
C SER A 923 28.21 -11.28 10.94
N ASN A 924 27.28 -12.13 11.42
CA ASN A 924 27.15 -13.52 11.00
C ASN A 924 26.86 -13.62 9.48
N PRO A 925 27.75 -14.22 8.66
CA PRO A 925 27.52 -14.39 7.22
C PRO A 925 26.29 -15.26 6.94
N ALA A 926 25.61 -15.00 5.83
CA ALA A 926 24.33 -15.64 5.46
C ALA A 926 24.38 -17.18 5.48
N GLU A 927 25.46 -17.74 4.94
CA GLU A 927 25.68 -19.20 4.81
C GLU A 927 26.39 -19.81 6.04
N SER A 928 26.55 -19.04 7.12
CA SER A 928 27.28 -19.51 8.31
C SER A 928 26.42 -20.41 9.21
N LYS A 929 27.06 -21.39 9.86
CA LYS A 929 26.43 -22.16 10.94
C LYS A 929 25.99 -21.26 12.11
N ALA A 930 26.69 -20.16 12.35
CA ALA A 930 26.30 -19.16 13.34
C ALA A 930 24.91 -18.55 13.04
N LYS A 931 24.65 -18.16 11.78
CA LYS A 931 23.34 -17.65 11.34
C LYS A 931 22.22 -18.67 11.53
N GLN A 932 22.46 -19.95 11.28
CA GLN A 932 21.48 -21.02 11.52
C GLN A 932 21.18 -21.22 13.02
N LEU A 933 22.19 -21.16 13.88
CA LEU A 933 22.03 -21.26 15.34
C LEU A 933 21.32 -20.03 15.93
N GLU A 934 21.59 -18.84 15.40
CA GLU A 934 20.91 -17.58 15.72
C GLU A 934 19.40 -17.66 15.42
N CYS A 935 19.01 -18.19 14.25
CA CYS A 935 17.61 -18.41 13.91
C CYS A 935 16.90 -19.33 14.91
N LEU A 936 17.55 -20.42 15.34
CA LEU A 936 17.01 -21.32 16.36
C LEU A 936 16.92 -20.64 17.76
N ALA A 937 17.90 -19.80 18.11
CA ALA A 937 17.94 -19.07 19.37
C ALA A 937 16.87 -17.95 19.46
N ALA A 938 16.45 -17.38 18.33
CA ALA A 938 15.45 -16.32 18.26
C ALA A 938 14.12 -16.70 18.94
N GLY A 939 13.70 -17.96 18.87
CA GLY A 939 12.50 -18.45 19.58
C GLY A 939 12.62 -18.39 21.11
N GLY A 940 13.81 -18.63 21.66
CA GLY A 940 14.07 -18.50 23.10
C GLY A 940 14.03 -17.04 23.55
N ALA A 941 14.57 -16.14 22.73
CA ALA A 941 14.53 -14.70 22.98
C ALA A 941 13.10 -14.14 22.92
N ILE A 942 12.34 -14.43 21.86
CA ILE A 942 10.96 -13.91 21.72
C ILE A 942 10.04 -14.38 22.85
N LYS A 943 10.21 -15.62 23.34
CA LYS A 943 9.48 -16.13 24.51
C LYS A 943 9.80 -15.35 25.78
N LYS A 944 11.06 -14.95 25.99
CA LYS A 944 11.45 -14.11 27.12
C LYS A 944 10.83 -12.71 27.01
N LEU A 945 10.89 -12.08 25.83
CA LEU A 945 10.28 -10.77 25.60
C LEU A 945 8.75 -10.77 25.81
N LEU A 946 8.07 -11.85 25.40
CA LEU A 946 6.65 -12.07 25.69
C LEU A 946 6.35 -12.16 27.19
N ALA A 947 7.18 -12.91 27.94
CA ALA A 947 7.02 -13.11 29.38
C ALA A 947 7.31 -11.83 30.19
N GLU A 948 8.31 -11.05 29.78
CA GLU A 948 8.71 -9.79 30.44
C GLU A 948 7.97 -8.55 29.90
N ASP A 949 7.18 -8.71 28.82
CA ASP A 949 6.45 -7.64 28.10
C ASP A 949 7.36 -6.53 27.53
N ILE A 950 8.62 -6.86 27.21
CA ILE A 950 9.61 -5.93 26.65
C ILE A 950 9.30 -5.71 25.17
N ARG A 951 9.14 -4.43 24.79
CA ARG A 951 8.69 -4.00 23.46
C ARG A 951 9.74 -3.14 22.76
N PRO A 952 9.60 -2.91 21.44
CA PRO A 952 10.48 -2.04 20.68
C PRO A 952 10.67 -0.65 21.29
N SER A 953 9.62 -0.04 21.86
CA SER A 953 9.73 1.26 22.55
C SER A 953 10.51 1.24 23.89
N ASP A 954 10.66 0.08 24.55
CA ASP A 954 11.51 -0.06 25.74
C ASP A 954 13.01 -0.20 25.40
N ILE A 955 13.31 -0.53 24.13
CA ILE A 955 14.65 -0.80 23.61
C ILE A 955 15.16 0.41 22.78
N LEU A 956 14.36 0.88 21.83
CA LEU A 956 14.64 1.98 20.90
C LEU A 956 14.50 3.35 21.60
N THR A 957 15.37 3.58 22.58
CA THR A 957 15.49 4.82 23.35
C THR A 957 16.37 5.84 22.64
N ARG A 958 16.34 7.11 23.04
CA ARG A 958 17.24 8.16 22.50
C ARG A 958 18.73 7.81 22.71
N GLU A 959 19.06 7.11 23.79
CA GLU A 959 20.41 6.54 24.04
C GLU A 959 20.79 5.49 22.99
N ALA A 960 19.86 4.60 22.62
CA ALA A 960 20.07 3.59 21.57
C ALA A 960 20.35 4.25 20.21
N PHE A 961 19.58 5.29 19.83
CA PHE A 961 19.84 6.06 18.61
C PHE A 961 21.19 6.81 18.65
N GLU A 962 21.60 7.32 19.82
CA GLU A 962 22.91 7.97 19.97
C GLU A 962 24.07 6.98 19.82
N ASN A 963 23.98 5.80 20.45
CA ASN A 963 24.90 4.69 20.23
C ASN A 963 24.96 4.25 18.74
N ALA A 964 23.82 4.23 18.05
CA ALA A 964 23.77 3.89 16.62
C ALA A 964 24.50 4.92 15.75
N MET A 965 24.26 6.22 15.96
CA MET A 965 24.97 7.29 15.26
C MET A 965 26.48 7.25 15.49
N ILE A 966 26.91 6.88 16.70
CA ILE A 966 28.32 6.70 17.05
C ILE A 966 28.89 5.52 16.25
N LEU A 967 28.25 4.35 16.28
CA LEU A 967 28.73 3.16 15.57
C LEU A 967 28.80 3.38 14.05
N VAL A 968 27.82 4.07 13.46
CA VAL A 968 27.81 4.41 12.02
C VAL A 968 29.04 5.24 11.63
N ASN A 969 29.48 6.18 12.49
CA ASN A 969 30.70 6.96 12.24
C ASN A 969 31.98 6.15 12.48
N ILE A 970 32.05 5.35 13.55
CA ILE A 970 33.17 4.44 13.83
C ILE A 970 33.42 3.49 12.64
N THR A 971 32.34 2.96 12.04
CA THR A 971 32.37 1.92 11.00
C THR A 971 32.50 2.42 9.56
N GLY A 972 32.38 3.74 9.31
CA GLY A 972 32.43 4.29 7.95
C GLY A 972 31.13 4.16 7.14
N GLY A 973 29.99 3.97 7.83
CA GLY A 973 28.72 3.53 7.25
C GLY A 973 28.05 4.44 6.20
N SER A 974 26.98 3.91 5.59
CA SER A 974 26.21 4.57 4.53
C SER A 974 25.48 5.84 5.01
N THR A 975 25.46 6.88 4.19
CA THR A 975 24.68 8.12 4.42
C THR A 975 23.16 7.88 4.45
N ASN A 976 22.69 6.80 3.82
CA ASN A 976 21.30 6.33 3.96
C ASN A 976 20.88 6.08 5.42
N ALA A 977 21.83 5.79 6.33
CA ALA A 977 21.53 5.60 7.75
C ALA A 977 20.92 6.84 8.41
N VAL A 978 21.19 8.05 7.89
CA VAL A 978 20.56 9.29 8.37
C VAL A 978 19.04 9.23 8.15
N LEU A 979 18.61 8.93 6.92
CA LEU A 979 17.18 8.81 6.57
C LEU A 979 16.49 7.69 7.36
N HIS A 980 17.19 6.56 7.49
CA HIS A 980 16.64 5.35 8.07
C HIS A 980 16.50 5.43 9.59
N LEU A 981 17.49 5.98 10.31
CA LEU A 981 17.40 6.13 11.76
C LEU A 981 16.41 7.24 12.15
N ILE A 982 16.26 8.31 11.37
CA ILE A 982 15.22 9.34 11.61
C ILE A 982 13.82 8.73 11.46
N ALA A 983 13.56 7.98 10.39
CA ALA A 983 12.27 7.31 10.19
C ALA A 983 11.97 6.24 11.27
N VAL A 984 12.99 5.49 11.71
CA VAL A 984 12.85 4.52 12.80
C VAL A 984 12.60 5.23 14.15
N ALA A 985 13.24 6.37 14.43
CA ALA A 985 12.97 7.17 15.63
C ALA A 985 11.54 7.72 15.64
N HIS A 986 11.07 8.23 14.51
CA HIS A 986 9.68 8.67 14.34
C HIS A 986 8.67 7.54 14.66
N SER A 987 8.93 6.32 14.18
CA SER A 987 8.05 5.15 14.42
C SER A 987 7.93 4.70 15.88
N VAL A 988 8.75 5.24 16.80
CA VAL A 988 8.63 5.05 18.26
C VAL A 988 8.37 6.35 19.03
N GLY A 989 8.04 7.44 18.32
CA GLY A 989 7.74 8.74 18.92
C GLY A 989 8.96 9.49 19.47
N ILE A 990 10.17 9.20 18.96
CA ILE A 990 11.40 9.90 19.35
C ILE A 990 11.81 10.90 18.28
N GLU A 991 12.05 12.14 18.71
CA GLU A 991 12.64 13.17 17.85
C GLU A 991 14.13 12.90 17.62
N LEU A 992 14.53 12.85 16.35
CA LEU A 992 15.90 12.72 15.89
C LEU A 992 16.09 13.59 14.66
N THR A 993 17.10 14.46 14.67
CA THR A 993 17.32 15.49 13.65
C THR A 993 18.63 15.27 12.90
N ILE A 994 18.77 15.80 11.68
CA ILE A 994 20.05 15.75 10.96
C ILE A 994 21.19 16.42 11.76
N ASP A 995 20.90 17.49 12.51
CA ASP A 995 21.91 18.19 13.32
C ASP A 995 22.42 17.32 14.49
N ASP A 996 21.68 16.30 14.93
CA ASP A 996 22.17 15.32 15.90
C ASP A 996 23.29 14.43 15.32
N PHE A 997 23.18 14.03 14.05
CA PHE A 997 24.25 13.30 13.36
C PHE A 997 25.53 14.13 13.26
N GLN A 998 25.40 15.45 13.08
CA GLN A 998 26.57 16.34 13.06
C GLN A 998 27.24 16.41 14.44
N LYS A 999 26.47 16.62 15.52
CA LYS A 999 26.99 16.64 16.91
C LYS A 999 27.73 15.35 17.25
N VAL A 1000 27.24 14.20 16.78
CA VAL A 1000 27.90 12.90 16.97
C VAL A 1000 29.13 12.76 16.07
N SER A 1001 29.05 13.13 14.79
CA SER A 1001 30.18 13.07 13.85
C SER A 1001 31.36 13.95 14.28
N ASP A 1002 31.10 15.14 14.82
CA ASP A 1002 32.12 16.08 15.31
C ASP A 1002 32.99 15.51 16.43
N ARG A 1003 32.44 14.62 17.27
CA ARG A 1003 33.11 14.05 18.45
C ARG A 1003 33.55 12.58 18.27
N THR A 1004 33.12 11.91 17.21
CA THR A 1004 33.33 10.46 17.00
C THR A 1004 34.32 10.23 15.85
N PRO A 1005 35.46 9.55 16.05
CA PRO A 1005 36.38 9.26 14.97
C PRO A 1005 35.88 8.14 14.05
N PHE A 1006 36.44 8.07 12.85
CA PHE A 1006 36.28 6.94 11.93
C PHE A 1006 37.47 5.97 12.11
N LEU A 1007 37.18 4.69 12.42
CA LEU A 1007 38.18 3.70 12.83
C LEU A 1007 38.27 2.47 11.92
N ALA A 1008 37.17 2.07 11.27
CA ALA A 1008 37.12 0.78 10.56
C ALA A 1008 37.65 0.86 9.12
N ASP A 1009 38.64 0.05 8.78
CA ASP A 1009 39.26 -0.08 7.46
C ASP A 1009 38.38 -0.94 6.51
N LEU A 1010 37.07 -0.67 6.47
CA LEU A 1010 36.07 -1.44 5.73
C LEU A 1010 35.70 -0.77 4.39
N LYS A 1011 35.54 -1.57 3.33
CA LYS A 1011 34.95 -1.14 2.06
C LYS A 1011 33.59 -0.48 2.35
N PRO A 1012 33.22 0.62 1.66
CA PRO A 1012 33.92 1.22 0.52
C PRO A 1012 34.99 2.27 0.90
N SER A 1013 35.32 2.48 2.17
CA SER A 1013 36.26 3.53 2.61
C SER A 1013 37.68 3.03 2.96
N GLY A 1014 37.79 1.74 3.28
CA GLY A 1014 39.02 0.98 3.49
C GLY A 1014 39.02 -0.35 2.71
N LYS A 1015 39.86 -1.30 3.12
CA LYS A 1015 40.14 -2.54 2.38
C LYS A 1015 39.15 -3.70 2.62
N TYR A 1016 38.72 -3.92 3.85
CA TYR A 1016 38.13 -5.19 4.32
C TYR A 1016 36.60 -5.24 4.17
N VAL A 1017 35.98 -6.42 4.31
CA VAL A 1017 34.52 -6.64 4.23
C VAL A 1017 33.95 -7.18 5.55
N MET A 1018 32.61 -7.24 5.67
CA MET A 1018 31.94 -7.75 6.88
C MET A 1018 32.30 -9.21 7.21
N ALA A 1019 32.66 -10.01 6.21
CA ALA A 1019 33.19 -11.36 6.44
C ALA A 1019 34.53 -11.35 7.22
N ASP A 1020 35.42 -10.39 6.97
CA ASP A 1020 36.67 -10.23 7.71
C ASP A 1020 36.40 -9.76 9.15
N MET A 1021 35.42 -8.85 9.30
CA MET A 1021 34.96 -8.38 10.59
C MET A 1021 34.45 -9.53 11.47
N HIS A 1022 33.69 -10.47 10.88
CA HIS A 1022 33.24 -11.69 11.58
C HIS A 1022 34.42 -12.54 12.08
N ASN A 1023 35.45 -12.72 11.24
CA ASN A 1023 36.62 -13.54 11.56
C ASN A 1023 37.43 -13.02 12.77
N ILE A 1024 37.36 -11.72 13.08
CA ILE A 1024 38.03 -11.10 14.24
C ILE A 1024 37.12 -10.94 15.48
N GLY A 1025 35.93 -11.57 15.51
CA GLY A 1025 34.99 -11.52 16.63
C GLY A 1025 33.71 -10.70 16.38
N GLY A 1026 33.55 -10.13 15.18
CA GLY A 1026 32.32 -9.50 14.72
C GLY A 1026 31.91 -8.24 15.47
N THR A 1027 30.63 -7.90 15.34
CA THR A 1027 30.03 -6.74 16.00
C THR A 1027 30.12 -6.80 17.53
N PRO A 1028 29.95 -7.95 18.21
CA PRO A 1028 30.11 -8.02 19.68
C PRO A 1028 31.49 -7.59 20.18
N ALA A 1029 32.57 -7.98 19.49
CA ALA A 1029 33.93 -7.52 19.83
C ALA A 1029 34.07 -6.00 19.68
N LEU A 1030 33.47 -5.42 18.62
CA LEU A 1030 33.44 -3.97 18.41
C LEU A 1030 32.67 -3.24 19.51
N LEU A 1031 31.47 -3.71 19.87
CA LEU A 1031 30.68 -3.06 20.91
C LEU A 1031 31.32 -3.18 22.29
N LYS A 1032 31.96 -4.32 22.60
CA LYS A 1032 32.74 -4.51 23.84
C LYS A 1032 33.93 -3.53 23.91
N PHE A 1033 34.65 -3.35 22.80
CA PHE A 1033 35.72 -2.36 22.68
C PHE A 1033 35.21 -0.93 22.88
N LEU A 1034 34.16 -0.51 22.17
CA LEU A 1034 33.60 0.84 22.29
C LEU A 1034 33.02 1.13 23.69
N LEU A 1035 32.45 0.13 24.36
CA LEU A 1035 31.97 0.24 25.74
C LEU A 1035 33.12 0.40 26.73
N LYS A 1036 34.22 -0.35 26.54
CA LYS A 1036 35.44 -0.27 27.37
C LYS A 1036 36.12 1.10 27.27
N GLU A 1037 36.14 1.69 26.09
CA GLU A 1037 36.66 3.05 25.86
C GLU A 1037 35.67 4.16 26.30
N GLY A 1038 34.48 3.80 26.81
CA GLY A 1038 33.45 4.73 27.29
C GLY A 1038 32.73 5.51 26.18
N VAL A 1039 32.80 5.03 24.93
CA VAL A 1039 32.32 5.74 23.73
C VAL A 1039 30.86 5.41 23.40
N ILE A 1040 30.34 4.28 23.86
CA ILE A 1040 28.90 3.96 23.83
C ILE A 1040 28.38 3.65 25.23
N SER A 1041 27.10 3.95 25.51
CA SER A 1041 26.46 3.56 26.77
C SER A 1041 25.98 2.11 26.71
N GLY A 1042 26.28 1.34 27.75
CA GLY A 1042 25.85 -0.05 27.87
C GLY A 1042 24.54 -0.27 28.64
N ASN A 1043 23.82 0.80 29.01
CA ASN A 1043 22.67 0.73 29.92
C ASN A 1043 21.36 0.32 29.23
N GLY A 1044 21.18 0.65 27.95
CA GLY A 1044 19.99 0.29 27.16
C GLY A 1044 19.64 -1.21 27.20
N MET A 1045 18.34 -1.49 27.31
CA MET A 1045 17.76 -2.85 27.23
C MET A 1045 17.89 -3.40 25.81
N THR A 1046 17.97 -4.72 25.65
CA THR A 1046 17.99 -5.40 24.33
C THR A 1046 17.01 -6.57 24.27
N VAL A 1047 16.84 -7.14 23.07
CA VAL A 1047 16.00 -8.32 22.80
C VAL A 1047 16.42 -9.61 23.53
N THR A 1048 17.54 -9.60 24.28
CA THR A 1048 17.90 -10.68 25.21
C THR A 1048 17.23 -10.54 26.58
N GLY A 1049 16.48 -9.45 26.82
CA GLY A 1049 15.98 -9.05 28.14
C GLY A 1049 17.11 -8.76 29.13
N GLN A 1050 18.23 -8.24 28.64
CA GLN A 1050 19.39 -7.80 29.44
C GLN A 1050 19.94 -6.51 28.84
N THR A 1051 20.74 -5.77 29.60
CA THR A 1051 21.37 -4.54 29.11
C THR A 1051 22.48 -4.85 28.10
N LEU A 1052 22.78 -3.90 27.21
CA LEU A 1052 23.85 -4.04 26.22
C LEU A 1052 25.20 -4.41 26.87
N ALA A 1053 25.56 -3.78 27.99
CA ALA A 1053 26.78 -4.12 28.73
C ALA A 1053 26.83 -5.60 29.12
N LYS A 1054 25.73 -6.12 29.68
CA LYS A 1054 25.68 -7.50 30.18
C LYS A 1054 25.75 -8.55 29.07
N ASN A 1055 25.22 -8.23 27.89
CA ASN A 1055 25.39 -9.08 26.71
C ASN A 1055 26.86 -9.16 26.24
N LEU A 1056 27.66 -8.13 26.53
CA LEU A 1056 29.05 -7.99 26.07
C LEU A 1056 30.09 -8.46 27.09
N GLU A 1057 29.71 -8.70 28.34
CA GLU A 1057 30.58 -9.28 29.40
C GLU A 1057 31.33 -10.53 28.92
N ASN A 1058 30.63 -11.41 28.20
CA ASN A 1058 31.13 -12.70 27.71
C ASN A 1058 31.53 -12.68 26.23
N ALA A 1059 31.49 -11.53 25.56
CA ALA A 1059 31.97 -11.41 24.19
C ALA A 1059 33.52 -11.49 24.15
N ALA A 1060 34.08 -12.06 23.09
CA ALA A 1060 35.51 -12.06 22.87
C ALA A 1060 36.04 -10.62 22.69
N ASP A 1061 37.22 -10.35 23.21
CA ASP A 1061 37.99 -9.16 22.79
C ASP A 1061 38.60 -9.40 21.41
N PHE A 1062 38.90 -8.33 20.68
CA PHE A 1062 39.61 -8.42 19.41
C PHE A 1062 40.98 -9.13 19.56
N PRO A 1063 41.44 -9.91 18.57
CA PRO A 1063 42.84 -10.33 18.45
C PRO A 1063 43.76 -9.11 18.51
N SER A 1064 44.84 -9.18 19.30
CA SER A 1064 45.71 -8.02 19.57
C SER A 1064 46.47 -7.49 18.36
N ASP A 1065 46.53 -8.28 17.29
CA ASP A 1065 47.21 -8.05 16.03
C ASP A 1065 46.27 -7.65 14.87
N GLN A 1066 44.94 -7.59 15.10
CA GLN A 1066 44.00 -7.21 14.05
C GLN A 1066 44.20 -5.75 13.58
N THR A 1067 44.02 -5.52 12.27
CA THR A 1067 44.27 -4.23 11.62
C THR A 1067 43.01 -3.54 11.08
N ILE A 1068 41.84 -4.17 11.21
CA ILE A 1068 40.56 -3.73 10.63
C ILE A 1068 39.99 -2.57 11.43
N ILE A 1069 39.94 -2.67 12.76
CA ILE A 1069 39.50 -1.60 13.66
C ILE A 1069 40.74 -0.90 14.21
N ARG A 1070 40.97 0.35 13.79
CA ARG A 1070 42.08 1.18 14.29
C ARG A 1070 41.83 1.63 15.74
N PRO A 1071 42.88 1.78 16.57
CA PRO A 1071 42.73 2.33 17.91
C PRO A 1071 42.42 3.84 17.88
N PHE A 1072 41.77 4.34 18.93
CA PHE A 1072 41.44 5.77 19.09
C PHE A 1072 42.66 6.72 19.04
N SER A 1073 43.87 6.21 19.31
CA SER A 1073 45.13 6.95 19.18
C SER A 1073 45.63 7.12 17.74
N ASN A 1074 45.13 6.32 16.79
CA ASN A 1074 45.52 6.36 15.38
C ASN A 1074 44.31 6.13 14.44
N PRO A 1075 43.28 6.99 14.49
CA PRO A 1075 42.06 6.84 13.72
C PRO A 1075 42.29 7.14 12.23
N ILE A 1076 41.43 6.60 11.35
CA ILE A 1076 41.46 6.88 9.90
C ILE A 1076 41.09 8.35 9.64
N LYS A 1077 40.11 8.87 10.39
CA LYS A 1077 39.78 10.30 10.47
C LYS A 1077 39.41 10.64 11.92
N LYS A 1078 39.86 11.79 12.42
CA LYS A 1078 39.63 12.23 13.81
C LYS A 1078 38.15 12.56 14.13
N THR A 1079 37.34 12.75 13.09
CA THR A 1079 35.89 12.97 13.15
C THR A 1079 35.19 12.04 12.15
N GLY A 1080 33.87 11.96 12.21
CA GLY A 1080 33.06 11.12 11.34
C GLY A 1080 33.13 11.53 9.87
N HIS A 1081 32.91 10.58 8.98
CA HIS A 1081 32.82 10.83 7.53
C HIS A 1081 31.47 11.41 7.11
N ILE A 1082 30.39 11.17 7.87
CA ILE A 1082 29.09 11.82 7.61
C ILE A 1082 29.22 13.28 8.01
N GLN A 1083 28.93 14.19 7.07
CA GLN A 1083 28.90 15.63 7.32
C GLN A 1083 27.57 16.19 6.80
N ILE A 1084 26.93 16.99 7.66
CA ILE A 1084 25.70 17.72 7.37
C ILE A 1084 26.12 19.12 6.96
N LEU A 1085 25.77 19.52 5.75
CA LEU A 1085 26.04 20.86 5.23
C LEU A 1085 24.73 21.64 5.13
N ARG A 1086 24.79 22.95 5.31
CA ARG A 1086 23.69 23.90 5.09
C ARG A 1086 24.17 25.05 4.21
N GLY A 1087 23.31 25.93 3.71
CA GLY A 1087 23.76 27.12 2.97
C GLY A 1087 22.73 27.61 1.98
N SER A 1088 23.13 28.54 1.10
CA SER A 1088 22.20 29.13 0.11
C SER A 1088 21.64 28.11 -0.89
N LEU A 1089 22.35 26.99 -1.10
CA LEU A 1089 21.91 25.91 -2.00
C LEU A 1089 21.13 24.79 -1.29
N ALA A 1090 21.35 24.60 0.02
CA ALA A 1090 20.69 23.58 0.85
C ALA A 1090 20.27 24.13 2.22
N PRO A 1091 19.25 25.02 2.30
CA PRO A 1091 18.87 25.65 3.56
C PRO A 1091 18.23 24.66 4.57
N GLY A 1092 17.47 23.68 4.09
CA GLY A 1092 16.97 22.58 4.92
C GLY A 1092 18.06 21.60 5.37
N GLY A 1093 19.22 21.65 4.70
CA GLY A 1093 20.39 20.79 4.93
C GLY A 1093 20.59 19.77 3.81
N CYS A 1094 21.75 19.12 3.82
CA CYS A 1094 22.10 18.01 2.94
C CYS A 1094 23.18 17.12 3.59
N VAL A 1095 23.37 15.90 3.06
CA VAL A 1095 24.27 14.89 3.64
C VAL A 1095 25.41 14.55 2.68
N GLY A 1096 26.65 14.82 3.10
CA GLY A 1096 27.87 14.43 2.38
C GLY A 1096 28.63 13.31 3.08
N LYS A 1097 29.31 12.45 2.30
CA LYS A 1097 30.32 11.50 2.81
C LYS A 1097 31.71 12.07 2.53
N ILE A 1098 32.30 12.74 3.53
CA ILE A 1098 33.55 13.50 3.40
C ILE A 1098 34.67 12.80 4.19
N THR A 1099 35.59 12.14 3.49
CA THR A 1099 36.68 11.35 4.10
C THR A 1099 37.92 12.19 4.45
N GLY A 1100 38.08 13.36 3.82
CA GLY A 1100 39.24 14.24 3.92
C GLY A 1100 40.37 13.92 2.93
N LYS A 1101 40.35 12.76 2.26
CA LYS A 1101 41.28 12.41 1.15
C LYS A 1101 41.07 13.29 -0.10
N GLU A 1102 39.86 13.83 -0.24
CA GLU A 1102 39.40 14.75 -1.26
C GLU A 1102 39.72 16.22 -0.95
N GLY A 1103 40.21 16.52 0.26
CA GLY A 1103 40.35 17.87 0.80
C GLY A 1103 39.13 18.32 1.62
N MET A 1104 39.16 19.56 2.11
CA MET A 1104 38.09 20.13 2.95
C MET A 1104 37.23 21.18 2.23
N ARG A 1105 37.63 21.66 1.05
CA ARG A 1105 36.90 22.68 0.29
C ARG A 1105 37.01 22.43 -1.21
N PHE A 1106 35.92 22.63 -1.93
CA PHE A 1106 35.84 22.54 -3.38
C PHE A 1106 35.05 23.74 -3.91
N ALA A 1107 35.58 24.44 -4.90
CA ALA A 1107 34.88 25.50 -5.62
C ALA A 1107 35.00 25.20 -7.12
N GLY A 1108 33.90 25.33 -7.85
CA GLY A 1108 33.86 24.99 -9.27
C GLY A 1108 32.62 25.52 -9.98
N LYS A 1109 32.61 25.40 -11.31
CA LYS A 1109 31.48 25.81 -12.14
C LYS A 1109 30.44 24.70 -12.23
N ALA A 1110 29.17 25.08 -12.15
CA ALA A 1110 28.04 24.18 -12.20
C ALA A 1110 27.87 23.59 -13.61
N ARG A 1111 27.64 22.27 -13.67
CA ARG A 1111 27.17 21.55 -14.86
C ARG A 1111 25.87 20.83 -14.49
N VAL A 1112 24.75 21.23 -15.08
CA VAL A 1112 23.41 20.89 -14.56
C VAL A 1112 22.68 19.89 -15.44
N PHE A 1113 22.06 18.88 -14.82
CA PHE A 1113 21.31 17.80 -15.47
C PHE A 1113 19.98 17.55 -14.73
N ASP A 1114 18.91 17.30 -15.49
CA ASP A 1114 17.56 17.05 -14.96
C ASP A 1114 17.25 15.54 -14.80
N CYS A 1115 18.21 14.66 -15.16
CA CYS A 1115 18.20 13.24 -14.79
C CYS A 1115 19.61 12.57 -14.82
N GLU A 1116 19.70 11.33 -14.33
CA GLU A 1116 20.95 10.52 -14.27
C GLU A 1116 21.56 10.24 -15.66
N ASP A 1117 20.74 9.95 -16.68
CA ASP A 1117 21.23 9.52 -18.00
C ASP A 1117 21.86 10.67 -18.81
N GLU A 1118 21.33 11.90 -18.70
CA GLU A 1118 21.90 13.09 -19.35
C GLU A 1118 23.35 13.34 -18.91
N MET A 1119 23.62 13.17 -17.61
CA MET A 1119 24.95 13.33 -17.03
C MET A 1119 25.94 12.29 -17.58
N VAL A 1120 25.50 11.04 -17.74
CA VAL A 1120 26.35 9.97 -18.27
C VAL A 1120 26.66 10.20 -19.75
N THR A 1121 25.67 10.55 -20.58
CA THR A 1121 25.91 10.92 -21.98
C THR A 1121 26.81 12.15 -22.12
N ALA A 1122 26.71 13.13 -21.22
CA ALA A 1122 27.62 14.26 -21.19
C ALA A 1122 29.07 13.89 -20.80
N LEU A 1123 29.27 12.83 -20.02
CA LEU A 1123 30.58 12.26 -19.70
C LEU A 1123 31.14 11.42 -20.86
N GLU A 1124 30.32 10.58 -21.49
CA GLU A 1124 30.66 9.81 -22.70
C GLU A 1124 31.12 10.72 -23.86
N GLN A 1125 30.51 11.89 -23.99
CA GLN A 1125 30.87 12.92 -24.97
C GLN A 1125 32.11 13.76 -24.58
N GLY A 1126 32.74 13.49 -23.43
CA GLY A 1126 33.93 14.22 -22.97
C GLY A 1126 33.68 15.68 -22.59
N SER A 1127 32.43 16.07 -22.30
CA SER A 1127 32.11 17.48 -21.97
C SER A 1127 32.58 17.89 -20.57
N ILE A 1128 32.82 16.92 -19.69
CA ILE A 1128 33.42 17.10 -18.36
C ILE A 1128 34.92 16.84 -18.48
N LYS A 1129 35.76 17.85 -18.23
CA LYS A 1129 37.19 17.79 -18.54
C LYS A 1129 38.06 17.54 -17.30
N ARG A 1130 39.09 16.71 -17.46
CA ARG A 1130 40.17 16.55 -16.45
C ARG A 1130 40.90 17.88 -16.26
N GLY A 1131 41.17 18.25 -15.01
CA GLY A 1131 41.77 19.52 -14.60
C GLY A 1131 40.80 20.71 -14.48
N GLU A 1132 39.54 20.61 -14.93
CA GLU A 1132 38.54 21.68 -14.84
C GLU A 1132 37.62 21.46 -13.63
N LYS A 1133 37.68 22.34 -12.62
CA LYS A 1133 36.90 22.20 -11.38
C LYS A 1133 35.40 22.38 -11.65
N THR A 1134 34.71 21.25 -11.68
CA THR A 1134 33.30 21.14 -12.09
C THR A 1134 32.45 20.66 -10.91
N VAL A 1135 31.32 21.31 -10.65
CA VAL A 1135 30.29 20.82 -9.74
C VAL A 1135 29.14 20.28 -10.59
N VAL A 1136 29.03 18.96 -10.69
CA VAL A 1136 27.94 18.30 -11.40
C VAL A 1136 26.71 18.26 -10.51
N VAL A 1137 25.62 18.85 -10.99
CA VAL A 1137 24.33 18.97 -10.31
C VAL A 1137 23.33 18.06 -11.01
N ILE A 1138 22.90 17.00 -10.34
CA ILE A 1138 21.82 16.12 -10.83
C ILE A 1138 20.61 16.40 -9.96
N ARG A 1139 19.52 16.91 -10.55
CA ARG A 1139 18.34 17.38 -9.80
C ARG A 1139 17.05 16.76 -10.30
N TYR A 1140 15.95 17.00 -9.56
CA TYR A 1140 14.68 16.31 -9.76
C TYR A 1140 14.78 14.79 -9.56
N GLU A 1141 15.71 14.31 -8.75
CA GLU A 1141 15.78 12.90 -8.33
C GLU A 1141 15.59 12.76 -6.80
N GLY A 1142 15.00 13.77 -6.15
CA GLY A 1142 14.54 13.75 -4.76
C GLY A 1142 13.28 12.90 -4.50
N PRO A 1143 12.73 12.93 -3.27
CA PRO A 1143 11.56 12.14 -2.86
C PRO A 1143 10.34 12.26 -3.78
N LYS A 1144 9.99 13.46 -4.23
CA LYS A 1144 8.87 13.74 -5.14
C LYS A 1144 9.31 13.89 -6.59
N GLY A 1145 10.50 14.45 -6.84
CA GLY A 1145 11.04 14.68 -8.17
C GLY A 1145 11.43 13.39 -8.88
N GLY A 1146 12.06 12.45 -8.17
CA GLY A 1146 12.43 11.14 -8.68
C GLY A 1146 11.23 10.45 -9.37
N PRO A 1147 10.10 10.27 -8.67
CA PRO A 1147 9.97 10.20 -7.22
C PRO A 1147 10.67 8.96 -6.65
N GLY A 1148 10.59 8.77 -5.33
CA GLY A 1148 11.19 7.62 -4.64
C GLY A 1148 12.68 7.79 -4.33
N MET A 1149 13.22 9.00 -4.50
CA MET A 1149 14.58 9.39 -4.16
C MET A 1149 15.64 8.34 -4.59
N PRO A 1150 15.78 8.04 -5.89
CA PRO A 1150 16.67 6.98 -6.36
C PRO A 1150 18.13 7.13 -5.89
N GLU A 1151 18.79 5.99 -5.70
CA GLU A 1151 20.20 5.90 -5.36
C GLU A 1151 21.04 5.77 -6.63
N MET A 1152 21.82 6.81 -6.93
CA MET A 1152 22.65 6.88 -8.13
C MET A 1152 24.06 6.40 -7.83
N LEU A 1153 24.51 5.37 -8.54
CA LEU A 1153 25.89 4.88 -8.55
C LEU A 1153 26.55 5.07 -9.93
N LYS A 1154 25.77 5.04 -11.02
CA LYS A 1154 26.28 5.13 -12.40
C LYS A 1154 27.06 6.43 -12.66
N PRO A 1155 26.60 7.62 -12.22
CA PRO A 1155 27.40 8.86 -12.23
C PRO A 1155 28.73 8.76 -11.46
N SER A 1156 28.71 8.24 -10.23
CA SER A 1156 29.91 8.27 -9.37
C SER A 1156 30.92 7.19 -9.76
N SER A 1157 30.47 5.99 -10.16
CA SER A 1157 31.36 4.94 -10.67
C SER A 1157 31.96 5.34 -12.03
N ALA A 1158 31.21 5.99 -12.92
CA ALA A 1158 31.73 6.48 -14.19
C ALA A 1158 32.74 7.64 -14.01
N ILE A 1159 32.48 8.61 -13.13
CA ILE A 1159 33.43 9.69 -12.78
C ILE A 1159 34.70 9.14 -12.13
N MET A 1160 34.59 8.10 -11.29
CA MET A 1160 35.75 7.44 -10.70
C MET A 1160 36.55 6.62 -11.73
N GLY A 1161 35.86 5.86 -12.60
CA GLY A 1161 36.49 5.09 -13.69
C GLY A 1161 37.16 5.97 -14.75
N ALA A 1162 36.59 7.14 -15.05
CA ALA A 1162 37.23 8.17 -15.89
C ALA A 1162 38.43 8.87 -15.22
N GLY A 1163 38.73 8.56 -13.95
CA GLY A 1163 39.79 9.21 -13.17
C GLY A 1163 39.53 10.70 -12.93
N LEU A 1164 38.27 11.12 -12.82
CA LEU A 1164 37.85 12.52 -12.65
C LEU A 1164 37.48 12.89 -11.20
N GLY A 1165 37.45 11.94 -10.26
CA GLY A 1165 37.01 12.13 -8.87
C GLY A 1165 37.83 13.12 -7.99
N LYS A 1166 38.86 13.77 -8.54
CA LYS A 1166 39.55 14.92 -7.92
C LYS A 1166 39.16 16.27 -8.53
N ASP A 1167 38.62 16.28 -9.75
CA ASP A 1167 38.29 17.48 -10.52
C ASP A 1167 36.79 17.75 -10.55
N VAL A 1168 35.98 16.75 -10.19
CA VAL A 1168 34.52 16.80 -10.18
C VAL A 1168 33.98 16.59 -8.76
N ALA A 1169 33.06 17.46 -8.34
CA ALA A 1169 32.16 17.21 -7.22
C ALA A 1169 30.76 16.85 -7.74
N LEU A 1170 30.01 16.05 -6.99
CA LEU A 1170 28.67 15.57 -7.35
C LEU A 1170 27.66 15.98 -6.27
N ILE A 1171 26.61 16.70 -6.66
CA ILE A 1171 25.55 17.15 -5.75
C ILE A 1171 24.16 16.79 -6.28
N THR A 1172 23.23 16.43 -5.39
CA THR A 1172 21.85 16.05 -5.79
C THR A 1172 20.80 16.21 -4.67
N ASP A 1173 19.54 16.37 -5.08
CA ASP A 1173 18.37 16.19 -4.21
C ASP A 1173 18.01 14.71 -3.97
N GLY A 1174 18.52 13.79 -4.81
CA GLY A 1174 18.46 12.34 -4.63
C GLY A 1174 19.52 11.79 -3.67
N ARG A 1175 19.98 10.56 -3.92
CA ARG A 1175 20.97 9.86 -3.09
C ARG A 1175 22.13 9.37 -3.96
N PHE A 1176 23.36 9.42 -3.44
CA PHE A 1176 24.52 8.75 -4.05
C PHE A 1176 24.80 7.44 -3.31
N SER A 1177 25.12 6.39 -4.05
CA SER A 1177 25.51 5.13 -3.41
C SER A 1177 26.90 5.22 -2.79
N GLY A 1178 27.08 4.58 -1.63
CA GLY A 1178 28.28 4.74 -0.80
C GLY A 1178 29.59 4.24 -1.42
N GLY A 1179 29.54 3.49 -2.53
CA GLY A 1179 30.67 2.84 -3.22
C GLY A 1179 31.59 3.77 -4.02
N SER A 1180 31.82 5.01 -3.58
CA SER A 1180 32.63 6.00 -4.32
C SER A 1180 33.33 6.98 -3.38
N HIS A 1181 34.32 7.71 -3.90
CA HIS A 1181 35.10 8.72 -3.17
C HIS A 1181 34.94 10.11 -3.81
N GLY A 1182 35.29 11.17 -3.07
CA GLY A 1182 35.18 12.56 -3.52
C GLY A 1182 34.05 13.31 -2.83
N PHE A 1183 33.82 14.55 -3.24
CA PHE A 1183 32.70 15.36 -2.74
C PHE A 1183 31.38 14.85 -3.32
N LEU A 1184 30.76 13.88 -2.63
CA LEU A 1184 29.47 13.29 -2.95
C LEU A 1184 28.43 13.78 -1.93
N ILE A 1185 27.50 14.63 -2.36
CA ILE A 1185 26.50 15.27 -1.49
C ILE A 1185 25.10 14.97 -2.00
N GLY A 1186 24.34 14.17 -1.24
CA GLY A 1186 22.93 13.91 -1.52
C GLY A 1186 22.00 14.63 -0.56
N HIS A 1187 20.72 14.33 -0.67
CA HIS A 1187 19.69 14.74 0.29
C HIS A 1187 19.53 16.27 0.38
N ILE A 1188 19.74 17.02 -0.71
CA ILE A 1188 19.58 18.48 -0.69
C ILE A 1188 18.12 18.87 -0.48
N VAL A 1189 17.86 19.57 0.63
CA VAL A 1189 16.53 20.06 1.03
C VAL A 1189 16.43 21.59 0.95
N PRO A 1190 15.35 22.16 0.37
CA PRO A 1190 14.29 21.46 -0.37
C PRO A 1190 14.77 20.88 -1.71
N GLU A 1191 14.09 19.84 -2.20
CA GLU A 1191 14.36 19.25 -3.52
C GLU A 1191 13.92 20.17 -4.68
N ALA A 1192 14.42 19.92 -5.90
CA ALA A 1192 14.08 20.75 -7.06
C ALA A 1192 12.58 20.70 -7.41
N GLN A 1193 11.90 19.58 -7.16
CA GLN A 1193 10.46 19.41 -7.39
C GLN A 1193 9.60 20.35 -6.54
N GLU A 1194 10.10 20.79 -5.39
CA GLU A 1194 9.40 21.68 -4.45
C GLU A 1194 9.92 23.13 -4.55
N GLY A 1195 10.66 23.48 -5.60
CA GLY A 1195 11.22 24.82 -5.79
C GLY A 1195 12.42 25.12 -4.88
N GLY A 1196 13.13 24.10 -4.41
CA GLY A 1196 14.39 24.25 -3.69
C GLY A 1196 15.47 24.95 -4.53
N PRO A 1197 16.49 25.58 -3.90
CA PRO A 1197 17.51 26.35 -4.62
C PRO A 1197 18.26 25.54 -5.71
N ILE A 1198 18.42 24.23 -5.52
CA ILE A 1198 18.98 23.31 -6.53
C ILE A 1198 18.18 23.30 -7.85
N GLY A 1199 16.86 23.53 -7.80
CA GLY A 1199 16.00 23.73 -8.97
C GLY A 1199 16.25 25.03 -9.74
N LEU A 1200 17.05 25.96 -9.20
CA LEU A 1200 17.31 27.29 -9.76
C LEU A 1200 18.74 27.45 -10.34
N VAL A 1201 19.60 26.43 -10.19
CA VAL A 1201 20.98 26.44 -10.73
C VAL A 1201 20.95 26.36 -12.26
N ARG A 1202 21.91 27.05 -12.90
CA ARG A 1202 22.17 27.06 -14.35
C ARG A 1202 23.64 26.70 -14.61
N ASP A 1203 23.94 26.21 -15.81
CA ASP A 1203 25.32 25.96 -16.24
C ASP A 1203 26.19 27.22 -16.07
N GLY A 1204 27.40 27.06 -15.54
CA GLY A 1204 28.34 28.16 -15.35
C GLY A 1204 28.14 29.02 -14.09
N ASP A 1205 27.07 28.81 -13.32
CA ASP A 1205 27.00 29.30 -11.93
C ASP A 1205 28.22 28.78 -11.14
N GLU A 1206 28.65 29.49 -10.09
CA GLU A 1206 29.73 29.01 -9.22
C GLU A 1206 29.16 28.44 -7.92
N ILE A 1207 29.63 27.25 -7.52
CA ILE A 1207 29.19 26.57 -6.30
C ILE A 1207 30.42 26.31 -5.43
N VAL A 1208 30.27 26.59 -4.13
CA VAL A 1208 31.29 26.38 -3.10
C VAL A 1208 30.80 25.34 -2.09
N ILE A 1209 31.56 24.26 -1.98
CA ILE A 1209 31.43 23.21 -0.97
C ILE A 1209 32.54 23.43 0.05
N ASP A 1210 32.19 23.56 1.33
CA ASP A 1210 33.13 23.88 2.40
C ASP A 1210 32.85 23.02 3.63
N ALA A 1211 33.66 21.98 3.86
CA ALA A 1211 33.46 21.01 4.93
C ALA A 1211 33.96 21.48 6.30
N GLU A 1212 34.74 22.56 6.37
CA GLU A 1212 35.20 23.17 7.63
C GLU A 1212 34.13 24.07 8.22
N SER A 1213 33.56 24.97 7.41
CA SER A 1213 32.41 25.81 7.81
C SER A 1213 31.05 25.13 7.61
N LYS A 1214 31.04 23.88 7.14
CA LYS A 1214 29.87 23.02 6.89
C LYS A 1214 28.85 23.66 5.94
N ARG A 1215 29.35 24.27 4.87
CA ARG A 1215 28.53 25.02 3.91
C ARG A 1215 28.45 24.43 2.51
N LEU A 1216 27.31 24.63 1.87
CA LEU A 1216 27.03 24.41 0.46
C LEU A 1216 26.33 25.65 -0.10
N ASP A 1217 27.10 26.51 -0.76
CA ASP A 1217 26.64 27.83 -1.23
C ASP A 1217 26.65 27.92 -2.76
N LEU A 1218 25.58 28.53 -3.30
CA LEU A 1218 25.47 29.00 -4.68
C LEU A 1218 25.91 30.48 -4.73
N MET A 1219 26.97 30.76 -5.48
CA MET A 1219 27.58 32.10 -5.58
C MET A 1219 26.89 32.95 -6.66
N VAL A 1220 25.60 33.21 -6.47
CA VAL A 1220 24.74 34.01 -7.37
C VAL A 1220 24.02 35.07 -6.52
N ASP A 1221 23.89 36.30 -7.03
CA ASP A 1221 23.19 37.40 -6.32
C ASP A 1221 21.75 37.02 -5.98
N GLU A 1222 21.29 37.38 -4.77
CA GLU A 1222 19.96 37.03 -4.26
C GLU A 1222 18.84 37.55 -5.16
N LYS A 1223 19.06 38.68 -5.84
CA LYS A 1223 18.10 39.22 -6.82
C LYS A 1223 17.95 38.32 -8.04
N GLU A 1224 19.03 37.73 -8.53
CA GLU A 1224 18.98 36.77 -9.64
C GLU A 1224 18.37 35.44 -9.17
N VAL A 1225 18.70 34.95 -7.97
CA VAL A 1225 18.04 33.77 -7.39
C VAL A 1225 16.54 34.01 -7.22
N GLY A 1226 16.13 35.19 -6.75
CA GLY A 1226 14.73 35.61 -6.66
C GLY A 1226 14.05 35.70 -8.03
N ARG A 1227 14.72 36.28 -9.04
CA ARG A 1227 14.24 36.35 -10.42
C ARG A 1227 14.00 34.95 -10.99
N ARG A 1228 14.98 34.03 -10.84
CA ARG A 1228 14.85 32.62 -11.24
C ARG A 1228 13.74 31.89 -10.49
N ARG A 1229 13.56 32.16 -9.19
CA ARG A 1229 12.46 31.60 -8.38
C ARG A 1229 11.08 32.04 -8.90
N GLY A 1230 10.95 33.27 -9.40
CA GLY A 1230 9.74 33.75 -10.07
C GLY A 1230 9.52 33.21 -11.49
N GLU A 1231 10.59 32.77 -12.17
CA GLU A 1231 10.52 32.07 -13.47
C GLU A 1231 10.17 30.58 -13.33
N TRP A 1232 10.54 29.96 -12.20
CA TRP A 1232 10.37 28.53 -11.97
C TRP A 1232 8.88 28.14 -11.88
N LYS A 1233 8.55 27.01 -12.51
CA LYS A 1233 7.21 26.40 -12.49
C LYS A 1233 7.37 24.94 -12.10
N GLN A 1234 6.57 24.49 -11.14
CA GLN A 1234 6.62 23.11 -10.67
C GLN A 1234 6.40 22.12 -11.83
N PRO A 1235 7.35 21.21 -12.12
CA PRO A 1235 7.14 20.17 -13.12
C PRO A 1235 6.01 19.22 -12.71
N ALA A 1236 5.29 18.67 -13.68
CA ALA A 1236 4.33 17.62 -13.41
C ALA A 1236 5.06 16.35 -12.94
N LEU A 1237 4.56 15.71 -11.86
CA LEU A 1237 5.14 14.48 -11.33
C LEU A 1237 5.30 13.41 -12.42
N LYS A 1238 6.47 12.76 -12.45
CA LYS A 1238 6.84 11.77 -13.49
C LYS A 1238 5.91 10.53 -13.52
N TYR A 1239 5.08 10.32 -12.49
CA TYR A 1239 4.07 9.25 -12.41
C TYR A 1239 2.72 9.79 -11.92
N GLN A 1240 1.63 9.38 -12.59
CA GLN A 1240 0.27 9.85 -12.34
C GLN A 1240 -0.65 8.80 -11.67
N LYS A 1241 -0.15 7.57 -11.47
CA LYS A 1241 -0.86 6.46 -10.81
C LYS A 1241 0.14 5.46 -10.18
N GLY A 1242 -0.36 4.53 -9.37
CA GLY A 1242 0.44 3.49 -8.72
C GLY A 1242 1.20 3.98 -7.47
N THR A 1243 2.04 3.11 -6.89
CA THR A 1243 2.72 3.39 -5.61
C THR A 1243 3.57 4.65 -5.64
N LEU A 1244 4.31 4.91 -6.73
CA LEU A 1244 5.12 6.12 -6.88
C LEU A 1244 4.30 7.42 -6.84
N LYS A 1245 3.05 7.42 -7.33
CA LYS A 1245 2.15 8.58 -7.19
C LYS A 1245 1.59 8.69 -5.76
N LYS A 1246 1.34 7.58 -5.06
CA LYS A 1246 0.98 7.63 -3.62
C LYS A 1246 2.12 8.28 -2.84
N TYR A 1247 3.32 7.69 -2.91
CA TYR A 1247 4.54 8.15 -2.24
C TYR A 1247 4.80 9.64 -2.50
N ALA A 1248 4.88 10.06 -3.76
CA ALA A 1248 5.13 11.48 -4.12
C ALA A 1248 4.02 12.46 -3.69
N SER A 1249 2.89 11.99 -3.17
CA SER A 1249 1.81 12.84 -2.66
C SER A 1249 1.76 12.93 -1.14
N ILE A 1250 2.50 12.09 -0.42
CA ILE A 1250 2.47 11.99 1.06
C ILE A 1250 3.86 12.03 1.71
N VAL A 1251 4.93 11.85 0.93
CA VAL A 1251 6.30 11.81 1.46
C VAL A 1251 6.77 13.19 1.92
N THR A 1252 7.37 13.22 3.11
CA THR A 1252 8.15 14.34 3.64
C THR A 1252 9.51 14.49 2.92
N ASP A 1253 10.25 15.56 3.21
CA ASP A 1253 11.59 15.75 2.66
C ASP A 1253 12.66 14.89 3.38
N ALA A 1254 13.88 14.94 2.83
CA ALA A 1254 15.00 14.12 3.29
C ALA A 1254 15.56 14.50 4.68
N SER A 1255 15.35 15.72 5.18
CA SER A 1255 15.76 16.12 6.53
C SER A 1255 14.85 15.51 7.61
N HIS A 1256 13.61 15.19 7.25
CA HIS A 1256 12.63 14.45 8.06
C HIS A 1256 12.62 12.93 7.76
N GLY A 1257 13.67 12.41 7.09
CA GLY A 1257 13.84 10.99 6.83
C GLY A 1257 12.93 10.40 5.74
N CYS A 1258 12.24 11.23 4.94
CA CYS A 1258 11.30 10.81 3.91
C CYS A 1258 10.17 9.90 4.45
N ILE A 1259 9.66 10.13 5.66
CA ILE A 1259 8.48 9.41 6.21
C ILE A 1259 7.21 9.72 5.40
N THR A 1260 6.20 8.84 5.48
CA THR A 1260 4.96 8.87 4.68
C THR A 1260 3.68 8.83 5.53
N ASP A 1261 3.84 8.85 6.84
CA ASP A 1261 2.87 8.60 7.91
C ASP A 1261 2.83 9.72 8.97
N SER A 1262 3.29 10.91 8.59
CA SER A 1262 3.42 12.14 9.40
C SER A 1262 2.11 12.90 9.62
#